data_AF-A0A1B6BFT5-F1
#
_entry.id   AF-A0A1B6BFT5-F1
#
_cell.length_a   1.000
_cell.length_b   1.000
_cell.length_c   1.000
_cell.angle_alpha   90.00
_cell.angle_beta   90.00
_cell.angle_gamma   90.00
#
_symmetry.space_group_name_H-M   'P 1'
#
loop_
_entity.id
_entity.type
_entity.pdbx_description
1 polymer ?
#
loop_
_entity_poly.entity_id
_entity_poly.type
_entity_poly.pdbx_seq_one_letter_code
_entity_poly.pdbx_strand_id
1 'polypeptide(L)'
;MNITRYLKRERINRLLSSLYNYPLTIVEAPMGFGKTTAVKRFLETEKCNTLWLSIPSSNESTSSIWNKFATELTSIDKGAAEKLKELGYPIDFPQVDKVLSVLNDIVFKKKTVFVIDDLHLMQDLSLNTLLLQIVAENIEHLHMLLITRDTTHIDFTELLSKGMCYIISQQRLRFTDSEVRDYCHLLYGALSESDLEKINHYTDGWISLIYLILLGLESNIPVGMNSSINDLVEKVLFNPYDESIQLFLLKLSIMDEFTMKQAGFVTHEEKTSDLLKKLHKENAFVYYDDIHKIYKIHNVLLDFLRLKQNFSVKENNELYSRLGEWYLQKKQFATAYRYLNRAGAFEQILSHLNKPENIRNELTHFEGSLELFTSVSKDLLYKYPLAYLQHILYSVVNGVIPIQNCDHDLDQLITVYDQLEDIDLNYKNRIIAEAMIIKKFTTFNNINLSSNMNDEIIRRLNGRQSYIMLRENESTFGSPHLLYIYFKTPGTFKDIMHTVSEKYVAYASFANGCGTGSDYLALAEYALETGNLETAELNSFKSIYKARTKEQICILICANFTLVRLYILQGKISEALEMFTQFEEEVSELNNPIYNTTLDMCKGYIYACLDHAEKIPYWLQKGEMTKADFFYQGIAFNYIIYGKAVLLTKNYVQLNMLTEYFQEHFAIFNNQLGFIHNSIFETVSKYKLYGQKEGIIALKKALSLGQTDHIVMPFVENALHLIEILKIIALQNLDNNYIQKVLALSEKYLESLKNDQIIQYKLTRREIEVLKLSAEGLNREAIANHLFISQGTVKTHFRNIYQKLEVNGKVSAIKAAQIQGII
;
A
#
# COMPACT_ATOMS: atom_id res chain seq x y z
N MET A 1 13.60 -21.53 43.70
CA MET A 1 14.67 -22.17 42.90
C MET A 1 15.00 -21.28 41.71
N ASN A 2 16.28 -20.95 41.45
CA ASN A 2 16.70 -19.83 40.60
C ASN A 2 17.28 -20.22 39.21
N ILE A 3 16.82 -21.31 38.58
CA ILE A 3 17.32 -21.72 37.25
C ILE A 3 16.14 -22.16 36.38
N THR A 4 15.98 -21.54 35.22
CA THR A 4 15.02 -21.98 34.18
C THR A 4 15.45 -23.35 33.66
N ARG A 5 14.73 -24.43 34.05
CA ARG A 5 15.02 -25.81 33.62
C ARG A 5 14.18 -26.17 32.41
N TYR A 6 14.81 -26.73 31.37
CA TYR A 6 14.17 -27.14 30.13
C TYR A 6 14.23 -28.66 29.97
N LEU A 7 13.10 -29.28 29.60
CA LEU A 7 13.10 -30.69 29.19
C LEU A 7 13.47 -30.81 27.72
N LYS A 8 14.40 -31.73 27.40
CA LYS A 8 14.77 -32.03 26.02
C LYS A 8 13.73 -32.95 25.38
N ARG A 9 13.11 -32.51 24.29
CA ARG A 9 12.03 -33.23 23.59
C ARG A 9 12.46 -33.68 22.20
N GLU A 10 13.17 -34.81 22.12
CA GLU A 10 13.73 -35.32 20.85
C GLU A 10 12.69 -35.51 19.74
N ARG A 11 11.47 -35.91 20.13
CA ARG A 11 10.34 -36.05 19.19
C ARG A 11 9.98 -34.73 18.51
N ILE A 12 9.97 -33.63 19.27
CA ILE A 12 9.67 -32.29 18.72
C ILE A 12 10.81 -31.79 17.83
N ASN A 13 12.06 -32.03 18.21
CA ASN A 13 13.21 -31.69 17.38
C ASN A 13 13.16 -32.41 16.02
N ARG A 14 12.78 -33.69 16.00
CA ARG A 14 12.56 -34.42 14.73
C ARG A 14 11.45 -33.81 13.90
N LEU A 15 10.33 -33.41 14.50
CA LEU A 15 9.23 -32.76 13.78
C LEU A 15 9.66 -31.41 13.18
N LEU A 16 10.42 -30.61 13.93
CA LEU A 16 10.93 -29.32 13.49
C LEU A 16 12.03 -29.46 12.43
N SER A 17 12.76 -30.59 12.39
CA SER A 17 13.76 -30.85 11.34
C SER A 17 13.17 -30.92 9.92
N SER A 18 11.88 -31.23 9.79
CA SER A 18 11.17 -31.19 8.52
C SER A 18 11.03 -29.79 7.93
N LEU A 19 11.27 -28.73 8.72
CA LEU A 19 11.18 -27.34 8.28
C LEU A 19 12.00 -27.06 7.02
N TYR A 20 13.18 -27.66 6.88
CA TYR A 20 14.05 -27.42 5.72
C TYR A 20 13.53 -28.00 4.41
N ASN A 21 12.48 -28.83 4.45
CA ASN A 21 11.88 -29.42 3.27
C ASN A 21 10.74 -28.57 2.69
N TYR A 22 10.35 -27.49 3.38
CA TYR A 22 9.23 -26.65 2.99
C TYR A 22 9.63 -25.17 3.07
N PRO A 23 9.19 -24.31 2.13
CA PRO A 23 9.37 -22.87 2.25
C PRO A 23 8.55 -22.28 3.40
N LEU A 24 7.43 -22.91 3.79
CA LEU A 24 6.59 -22.49 4.92
C LEU A 24 6.35 -23.62 5.92
N THR A 25 6.58 -23.33 7.20
CA THR A 25 6.18 -24.18 8.34
C THR A 25 5.31 -23.39 9.29
N ILE A 26 4.17 -23.95 9.70
CA ILE A 26 3.25 -23.33 10.68
C ILE A 26 3.24 -24.17 11.95
N VAL A 27 3.50 -23.53 13.09
CA VAL A 27 3.41 -24.12 14.43
C VAL A 27 2.17 -23.56 15.11
N GLU A 28 1.11 -24.38 15.14
CA GLU A 28 -0.22 -23.99 15.59
C GLU A 28 -0.57 -24.72 16.89
N ALA A 29 -0.79 -23.97 17.96
CA ALA A 29 -1.37 -24.47 19.20
C ALA A 29 -1.87 -23.31 20.07
N PRO A 30 -2.80 -23.55 21.01
CA PRO A 30 -3.22 -22.55 22.00
C PRO A 30 -2.07 -22.00 22.85
N MET A 31 -2.38 -21.00 23.67
CA MET A 31 -1.39 -20.39 24.56
C MET A 31 -0.76 -21.42 25.53
N GLY A 32 0.49 -21.21 25.91
CA GLY A 32 1.13 -22.02 26.95
C GLY A 32 1.51 -23.46 26.57
N PHE A 33 1.40 -23.86 25.30
CA PHE A 33 1.88 -25.16 24.80
C PHE A 33 3.40 -25.21 24.52
N GLY A 34 4.13 -24.13 24.82
CA GLY A 34 5.59 -24.07 24.66
C GLY A 34 6.09 -23.93 23.23
N LYS A 35 5.27 -23.42 22.29
CA LYS A 35 5.61 -23.23 20.87
C LYS A 35 6.92 -22.45 20.68
N THR A 36 6.95 -21.21 21.15
CA THR A 36 8.10 -20.30 21.10
C THR A 36 9.35 -20.94 21.70
N THR A 37 9.22 -21.57 22.86
CA THR A 37 10.34 -22.23 23.55
C THR A 37 10.89 -23.41 22.75
N ALA A 38 10.02 -24.25 22.18
CA ALA A 38 10.43 -25.40 21.38
C ALA A 38 11.16 -24.97 20.10
N VAL A 39 10.61 -24.00 19.37
CA VAL A 39 11.22 -23.47 18.14
C VAL A 39 12.57 -22.82 18.44
N LYS A 40 12.63 -21.92 19.42
CA LYS A 40 13.87 -21.21 19.78
C LYS A 40 15.00 -22.17 20.15
N ARG A 41 14.71 -23.17 20.99
CA ARG A 41 15.68 -24.21 21.38
C ARG A 41 16.16 -25.05 20.22
N PHE A 42 15.26 -25.44 19.32
CA PHE A 42 15.60 -26.20 18.13
C PHE A 42 16.56 -25.42 17.23
N LEU A 43 16.24 -24.15 16.92
CA LEU A 43 17.07 -23.29 16.07
C LEU A 43 18.44 -23.00 16.70
N GLU A 44 18.50 -22.79 18.02
CA GLU A 44 19.76 -22.65 18.77
C GLU A 44 20.62 -23.93 18.69
N THR A 45 19.99 -25.11 18.78
CA THR A 45 20.69 -26.41 18.76
C THR A 45 21.22 -26.74 17.35
N GLU A 46 20.42 -26.46 16.32
CA GLU A 46 20.79 -26.67 14.90
C GLU A 46 21.74 -25.60 14.34
N LYS A 47 22.01 -24.53 15.12
CA LYS A 47 22.85 -23.38 14.73
C LYS A 47 22.38 -22.73 13.42
N CYS A 48 21.07 -22.52 13.30
CA CYS A 48 20.47 -21.87 12.14
C CYS A 48 20.84 -20.39 12.05
N ASN A 49 20.79 -19.83 10.84
CA ASN A 49 20.78 -18.39 10.67
C ASN A 49 19.34 -17.92 10.90
N THR A 50 19.05 -17.43 12.10
CA THR A 50 17.67 -17.12 12.51
C THR A 50 17.44 -15.62 12.49
N LEU A 51 16.34 -15.22 11.84
CA LEU A 51 15.73 -13.90 11.95
C LEU A 51 14.46 -14.06 12.76
N TRP A 52 14.25 -13.25 13.80
CA TRP A 52 13.14 -13.48 14.74
C TRP A 52 12.33 -12.21 14.93
N LEU A 53 11.11 -12.22 14.39
CA LEU A 53 10.12 -11.16 14.56
C LEU A 53 9.03 -11.64 15.51
N SER A 54 8.80 -10.94 16.62
CA SER A 54 7.65 -11.18 17.48
C SER A 54 6.58 -10.12 17.23
N ILE A 55 5.34 -10.53 16.94
CA ILE A 55 4.22 -9.61 16.78
C ILE A 55 3.80 -9.12 18.18
N PRO A 56 3.85 -7.81 18.45
CA PRO A 56 3.38 -7.27 19.72
C PRO A 56 1.85 -7.40 19.81
N SER A 57 1.30 -7.60 21.02
CA SER A 57 -0.15 -7.54 21.23
C SER A 57 -0.69 -6.11 21.32
N SER A 58 0.22 -5.13 21.46
CA SER A 58 -0.11 -3.75 21.15
C SER A 58 -0.32 -3.64 19.63
N ASN A 59 -1.45 -3.07 19.20
CA ASN A 59 -1.75 -2.78 17.78
C ASN A 59 -0.77 -1.69 17.27
N GLU A 60 0.52 -2.05 17.14
CA GLU A 60 1.51 -1.34 16.35
C GLU A 60 1.06 -1.31 14.89
N SER A 61 1.37 -0.23 14.19
CA SER A 61 1.03 -0.16 12.76
C SER A 61 1.79 -1.22 11.97
N THR A 62 1.18 -1.71 10.90
CA THR A 62 1.82 -2.66 9.96
C THR A 62 3.16 -2.13 9.45
N SER A 63 3.30 -0.80 9.28
CA SER A 63 4.57 -0.14 8.96
C SER A 63 5.66 -0.29 10.04
N SER A 64 5.30 -0.28 11.32
CA SER A 64 6.25 -0.55 12.42
C SER A 64 6.76 -1.98 12.38
N ILE A 65 5.83 -2.93 12.20
CA ILE A 65 6.15 -4.36 12.09
C ILE A 65 7.02 -4.61 10.86
N TRP A 66 6.72 -3.96 9.73
CA TRP A 66 7.54 -4.01 8.52
C TRP A 66 8.95 -3.46 8.74
N ASN A 67 9.08 -2.34 9.45
CA ASN A 67 10.40 -1.79 9.78
C ASN A 67 11.22 -2.75 10.66
N LYS A 68 10.57 -3.48 11.57
CA LYS A 68 11.21 -4.55 12.34
C LYS A 68 11.63 -5.70 11.42
N PHE A 69 10.74 -6.16 10.53
CA PHE A 69 11.04 -7.17 9.52
C PHE A 69 12.28 -6.80 8.69
N ALA A 70 12.32 -5.59 8.12
CA ALA A 70 13.45 -5.10 7.36
C ALA A 70 14.71 -4.94 8.22
N THR A 71 14.57 -4.58 9.51
CA THR A 71 15.71 -4.46 10.43
C THR A 71 16.38 -5.80 10.69
N GLU A 72 15.61 -6.90 10.86
CA GLU A 72 16.17 -8.24 11.06
C GLU A 72 17.09 -8.64 9.88
N LEU A 73 16.71 -8.27 8.65
CA LEU A 73 17.49 -8.54 7.44
C LEU A 73 18.85 -7.82 7.38
N THR A 74 19.08 -6.79 8.20
CA THR A 74 20.35 -6.05 8.24
C THR A 74 21.55 -6.96 8.55
N SER A 75 21.32 -8.03 9.31
CA SER A 75 22.33 -9.02 9.68
C SER A 75 22.76 -9.93 8.50
N ILE A 76 21.95 -9.99 7.44
CA ILE A 76 22.18 -10.80 6.24
C ILE A 76 22.67 -9.90 5.10
N ASP A 77 21.89 -8.88 4.76
CA ASP A 77 22.20 -7.91 3.70
C ASP A 77 21.75 -6.52 4.13
N LYS A 78 22.72 -5.69 4.51
CA LYS A 78 22.47 -4.32 4.94
C LYS A 78 21.87 -3.45 3.83
N GLY A 79 22.30 -3.64 2.58
CA GLY A 79 21.81 -2.84 1.45
C GLY A 79 20.36 -3.16 1.10
N ALA A 80 20.00 -4.46 1.13
CA ALA A 80 18.60 -4.86 0.96
C ALA A 80 17.72 -4.39 2.13
N ALA A 81 18.21 -4.47 3.37
CA ALA A 81 17.50 -3.97 4.54
C ALA A 81 17.23 -2.46 4.48
N GLU A 82 18.20 -1.66 4.04
CA GLU A 82 18.03 -0.21 3.84
C GLU A 82 16.99 0.08 2.75
N LYS A 83 17.05 -0.62 1.60
CA LYS A 83 16.04 -0.49 0.53
C LYS A 83 14.63 -0.84 1.00
N LEU A 84 14.45 -1.93 1.76
CA LEU A 84 13.14 -2.32 2.28
C LEU A 84 12.58 -1.32 3.30
N LYS A 85 13.45 -0.65 4.06
CA LYS A 85 13.06 0.45 4.96
C LYS A 85 12.66 1.71 4.21
N GLU A 86 13.40 2.05 3.15
CA GLU A 86 13.10 3.19 2.28
C GLU A 86 11.79 3.00 1.52
N LEU A 87 11.56 1.80 0.98
CA LEU A 87 10.28 1.44 0.34
C LEU A 87 9.11 1.51 1.33
N GLY A 88 9.34 1.24 2.61
CA GLY A 88 8.27 1.16 3.60
C GLY A 88 7.41 -0.09 3.41
N TYR A 89 6.34 -0.20 4.21
CA TYR A 89 5.42 -1.34 4.10
C TYR A 89 4.66 -1.25 2.77
N PRO A 90 4.67 -2.31 1.94
CA PRO A 90 4.00 -2.26 0.66
C PRO A 90 2.49 -2.19 0.86
N ILE A 91 1.90 -1.06 0.47
CA ILE A 91 0.46 -0.81 0.55
C ILE A 91 -0.25 -0.99 -0.79
N ASP A 92 0.50 -1.09 -1.88
CA ASP A 92 0.00 -1.35 -3.22
C ASP A 92 0.77 -2.51 -3.89
N PHE A 93 0.19 -3.06 -4.96
CA PHE A 93 0.80 -4.15 -5.72
C PHE A 93 2.20 -3.80 -6.29
N PRO A 94 2.45 -2.61 -6.86
CA PRO A 94 3.78 -2.22 -7.33
C PRO A 94 4.86 -2.25 -6.24
N GLN A 95 4.54 -1.81 -5.02
CA GLN A 95 5.45 -1.89 -3.89
C GLN A 95 5.67 -3.34 -3.47
N VAL A 96 4.65 -4.20 -3.51
CA VAL A 96 4.82 -5.65 -3.28
C VAL A 96 5.83 -6.21 -4.28
N ASP A 97 5.69 -5.96 -5.58
CA ASP A 97 6.62 -6.46 -6.61
C ASP A 97 8.05 -5.95 -6.38
N LYS A 98 8.22 -4.66 -6.02
CA LYS A 98 9.53 -4.09 -5.66
C LYS A 98 10.13 -4.79 -4.44
N VAL A 99 9.32 -5.05 -3.41
CA VAL A 99 9.73 -5.78 -2.20
C VAL A 99 10.16 -7.21 -2.55
N LEU A 100 9.37 -7.95 -3.32
CA LEU A 100 9.68 -9.31 -3.75
C LEU A 100 10.96 -9.34 -4.59
N SER A 101 11.17 -8.37 -5.48
CA SER A 101 12.39 -8.21 -6.26
C SER A 101 13.62 -8.00 -5.36
N VAL A 102 13.54 -7.10 -4.38
CA VAL A 102 14.63 -6.88 -3.42
C VAL A 102 14.94 -8.15 -2.61
N LEU A 103 13.92 -8.89 -2.18
CA LEU A 103 14.11 -10.13 -1.43
C LEU A 103 14.73 -11.25 -2.29
N ASN A 104 14.35 -11.36 -3.56
CA ASN A 104 14.90 -12.33 -4.50
C ASN A 104 16.38 -12.07 -4.83
N ASP A 105 16.83 -10.82 -4.76
CA ASP A 105 18.24 -10.44 -4.97
C ASP A 105 19.14 -10.79 -3.77
N ILE A 106 18.58 -11.13 -2.60
CA ILE A 106 19.34 -11.48 -1.40
C ILE A 106 19.90 -12.90 -1.51
N VAL A 107 21.20 -13.06 -1.27
CA VAL A 107 21.84 -14.39 -1.18
C VAL A 107 21.77 -14.90 0.25
N PHE A 108 20.77 -15.73 0.55
CA PHE A 108 20.59 -16.34 1.86
C PHE A 108 21.59 -17.49 2.11
N LYS A 109 22.10 -17.59 3.34
CA LYS A 109 22.92 -18.72 3.77
C LYS A 109 22.04 -19.97 3.92
N LYS A 110 22.63 -21.16 3.76
CA LYS A 110 21.93 -22.43 4.04
C LYS A 110 21.31 -22.43 5.45
N LYS A 111 20.12 -23.02 5.57
CA LYS A 111 19.31 -23.06 6.81
C LYS A 111 19.01 -21.66 7.39
N THR A 112 18.67 -20.69 6.53
CA THR A 112 18.14 -19.41 7.02
C THR A 112 16.66 -19.57 7.35
N VAL A 113 16.27 -19.21 8.57
CA VAL A 113 14.90 -19.35 9.05
C VAL A 113 14.39 -18.00 9.53
N PHE A 114 13.34 -17.50 8.88
CA PHE A 114 12.61 -16.32 9.33
C PHE A 114 11.44 -16.75 10.20
N VAL A 115 11.52 -16.45 11.49
CA VAL A 115 10.49 -16.79 12.48
C VAL A 115 9.59 -15.58 12.72
N ILE A 116 8.28 -15.81 12.61
CA ILE A 116 7.25 -14.83 12.98
C ILE A 116 6.46 -15.42 14.14
N ASP A 117 6.68 -14.87 15.33
CA ASP A 117 6.06 -15.32 16.57
C ASP A 117 4.79 -14.53 16.91
N ASP A 118 3.83 -15.20 17.55
CA ASP A 118 2.53 -14.68 17.95
C ASP A 118 1.69 -14.06 16.81
N LEU A 119 1.70 -14.64 15.60
CA LEU A 119 1.04 -14.08 14.40
C LEU A 119 -0.47 -13.78 14.57
N HIS A 120 -1.22 -14.58 15.35
CA HIS A 120 -2.62 -14.33 15.71
C HIS A 120 -2.93 -12.95 16.33
N LEU A 121 -1.93 -12.23 16.84
CA LEU A 121 -2.11 -10.87 17.35
C LEU A 121 -2.25 -9.83 16.23
N MET A 122 -1.90 -10.22 15.00
CA MET A 122 -2.03 -9.37 13.83
C MET A 122 -3.50 -9.28 13.40
N GLN A 123 -4.02 -8.05 13.33
CA GLN A 123 -5.39 -7.78 12.86
C GLN A 123 -5.47 -7.49 11.36
N ASP A 124 -4.34 -7.12 10.74
CA ASP A 124 -4.26 -6.75 9.33
C ASP A 124 -4.03 -7.99 8.44
N LEU A 125 -5.02 -8.30 7.61
CA LEU A 125 -4.97 -9.42 6.66
C LEU A 125 -3.99 -9.19 5.50
N SER A 126 -3.62 -7.93 5.22
CA SER A 126 -2.71 -7.61 4.11
C SER A 126 -1.30 -8.16 4.36
N LEU A 127 -0.81 -8.12 5.60
CA LEU A 127 0.51 -8.66 5.95
C LEU A 127 0.53 -10.19 5.80
N ASN A 128 -0.54 -10.89 6.21
CA ASN A 128 -0.65 -12.33 6.00
C ASN A 128 -0.54 -12.66 4.51
N THR A 129 -1.21 -11.88 3.65
CA THR A 129 -1.15 -12.04 2.20
C THR A 129 0.29 -11.84 1.68
N LEU A 130 0.95 -10.76 2.11
CA LEU A 130 2.34 -10.48 1.72
C LEU A 130 3.31 -11.61 2.14
N LEU A 131 3.18 -12.14 3.36
CA LEU A 131 4.01 -13.24 3.84
C LEU A 131 3.85 -14.50 2.97
N LEU A 132 2.62 -14.81 2.57
CA LEU A 132 2.36 -15.94 1.67
C LEU A 132 2.88 -15.68 0.26
N GLN A 133 2.84 -14.44 -0.24
CA GLN A 133 3.46 -14.06 -1.51
C GLN A 133 4.99 -14.22 -1.47
N ILE A 134 5.65 -13.80 -0.39
CA ILE A 134 7.09 -14.02 -0.18
C ILE A 134 7.43 -15.52 -0.19
N VAL A 135 6.60 -16.35 0.46
CA VAL A 135 6.77 -17.81 0.45
C VAL A 135 6.57 -18.40 -0.95
N ALA A 136 5.63 -17.87 -1.73
CA ALA A 136 5.33 -18.34 -3.08
C ALA A 136 6.49 -18.11 -4.07
N GLU A 137 7.32 -17.09 -3.86
CA GLU A 137 8.56 -16.86 -4.63
C GLU A 137 9.58 -18.00 -4.47
N ASN A 138 9.47 -18.82 -3.42
CA ASN A 138 10.32 -19.98 -3.17
C ASN A 138 11.83 -19.65 -3.21
N ILE A 139 12.21 -18.58 -2.53
CA ILE A 139 13.59 -18.07 -2.47
C ILE A 139 14.54 -19.13 -1.90
N GLU A 140 15.64 -19.37 -2.60
CA GLU A 140 16.59 -20.42 -2.23
C GLU A 140 17.17 -20.21 -0.81
N HIS A 141 17.16 -21.27 0.00
CA HIS A 141 17.69 -21.31 1.38
C HIS A 141 16.93 -20.47 2.44
N LEU A 142 15.86 -19.78 2.06
CA LEU A 142 14.97 -19.07 2.98
C LEU A 142 13.78 -19.97 3.37
N HIS A 143 13.60 -20.19 4.67
CA HIS A 143 12.43 -20.90 5.21
C HIS A 143 11.67 -19.99 6.16
N MET A 144 10.36 -19.89 6.00
CA MET A 144 9.49 -19.12 6.88
C MET A 144 8.84 -20.04 7.92
N LEU A 145 8.94 -19.68 9.20
CA LEU A 145 8.28 -20.36 10.31
C LEU A 145 7.29 -19.41 10.99
N LEU A 146 6.00 -19.73 10.92
CA LEU A 146 4.94 -18.98 11.61
C LEU A 146 4.55 -19.68 12.90
N ILE A 147 4.55 -18.95 14.02
CA ILE A 147 4.03 -19.43 15.31
C ILE A 147 2.73 -18.70 15.60
N THR A 148 1.63 -19.44 15.73
CA THR A 148 0.31 -18.85 15.93
C THR A 148 -0.57 -19.69 16.86
N ARG A 149 -1.63 -19.06 17.39
CA ARG A 149 -2.70 -19.74 18.14
C ARG A 149 -3.83 -20.22 17.24
N ASP A 150 -4.00 -19.56 16.11
CA ASP A 150 -5.10 -19.73 15.20
C ASP A 150 -4.62 -19.44 13.77
N THR A 151 -5.14 -20.19 12.82
CA THR A 151 -4.84 -20.06 11.40
C THR A 151 -6.05 -19.61 10.58
N THR A 152 -7.18 -19.29 11.22
CA THR A 152 -8.44 -18.87 10.56
C THR A 152 -8.25 -17.73 9.55
N HIS A 153 -7.30 -16.82 9.80
CA HIS A 153 -7.03 -15.65 8.95
C HIS A 153 -5.80 -15.80 8.03
N ILE A 154 -5.33 -17.02 7.81
CA ILE A 154 -4.17 -17.32 6.96
C ILE A 154 -4.64 -18.27 5.85
N ASP A 155 -4.75 -17.80 4.61
CA ASP A 155 -5.15 -18.66 3.49
C ASP A 155 -3.96 -19.38 2.85
N PHE A 156 -3.43 -20.40 3.53
CA PHE A 156 -2.32 -21.23 3.05
C PHE A 156 -2.78 -22.45 2.24
N THR A 157 -4.07 -22.51 1.85
CA THR A 157 -4.69 -23.68 1.19
C THR A 157 -3.98 -24.02 -0.12
N GLU A 158 -3.65 -23.01 -0.92
CA GLU A 158 -2.94 -23.19 -2.18
C GLU A 158 -1.53 -23.76 -1.96
N LEU A 159 -0.78 -23.21 -0.99
CA LEU A 159 0.57 -23.66 -0.67
C LEU A 159 0.59 -25.09 -0.12
N LEU A 160 -0.40 -25.48 0.68
CA LEU A 160 -0.56 -26.87 1.10
C LEU A 160 -0.79 -27.80 -0.09
N SER A 161 -1.68 -27.44 -1.01
CA SER A 161 -1.98 -28.27 -2.18
C SER A 161 -0.75 -28.47 -3.09
N LYS A 162 0.13 -27.47 -3.14
CA LYS A 162 1.41 -27.50 -3.87
C LYS A 162 2.54 -28.20 -3.10
N GLY A 163 2.30 -28.67 -1.87
CA GLY A 163 3.32 -29.30 -1.03
C GLY A 163 4.38 -28.33 -0.50
N MET A 164 4.07 -27.04 -0.42
CA MET A 164 4.97 -25.96 0.02
C MET A 164 4.78 -25.56 1.49
N CYS A 165 3.77 -26.12 2.18
CA CYS A 165 3.45 -25.80 3.58
C CYS A 165 3.45 -27.06 4.46
N TYR A 166 4.02 -26.96 5.67
CA TYR A 166 4.00 -28.02 6.69
C TYR A 166 3.45 -27.51 8.02
N ILE A 167 2.49 -28.23 8.61
CA ILE A 167 1.79 -27.81 9.83
C ILE A 167 2.13 -28.73 11.01
N ILE A 168 2.51 -28.12 12.14
CA ILE A 168 2.73 -28.75 13.43
C ILE A 168 1.61 -28.30 14.38
N SER A 169 0.62 -29.17 14.57
CA SER A 169 -0.56 -28.89 15.40
C SER A 169 -0.35 -29.12 16.90
N GLN A 170 -1.30 -28.64 17.71
CA GLN A 170 -1.36 -28.83 19.16
C GLN A 170 -1.18 -30.29 19.58
N GLN A 171 -1.84 -31.23 18.90
CA GLN A 171 -1.78 -32.65 19.22
C GLN A 171 -0.36 -33.21 19.11
N ARG A 172 0.47 -32.63 18.23
CA ARG A 172 1.87 -32.99 18.09
C ARG A 172 2.76 -32.27 19.10
N LEU A 173 2.38 -31.09 19.57
CA LEU A 173 3.14 -30.30 20.54
C LEU A 173 2.91 -30.68 22.01
N ARG A 174 1.74 -31.20 22.37
CA ARG A 174 1.44 -31.58 23.76
C ARG A 174 2.49 -32.53 24.34
N PHE A 175 2.73 -32.42 25.65
CA PHE A 175 3.62 -33.34 26.36
C PHE A 175 2.99 -34.73 26.37
N THR A 176 3.81 -35.74 26.10
CA THR A 176 3.45 -37.15 26.29
C THR A 176 3.57 -37.53 27.76
N ASP A 177 2.90 -38.60 28.19
CA ASP A 177 2.92 -39.05 29.59
C ASP A 177 4.35 -39.23 30.14
N SER A 178 5.27 -39.72 29.31
CA SER A 178 6.69 -39.83 29.64
C SER A 178 7.36 -38.46 29.79
N GLU A 179 7.06 -37.51 28.89
CA GLU A 179 7.60 -36.14 28.98
C GLU A 179 7.05 -35.38 30.20
N VAL A 180 5.79 -35.61 30.59
CA VAL A 180 5.22 -35.02 31.81
C VAL A 180 5.96 -35.56 33.04
N ARG A 181 6.12 -36.88 33.14
CA ARG A 181 6.89 -37.51 34.23
C ARG A 181 8.31 -36.93 34.32
N ASP A 182 9.03 -36.88 33.20
CA ASP A 182 10.40 -36.35 33.16
C ASP A 182 10.46 -34.86 33.57
N TYR A 183 9.50 -34.05 33.12
CA TYR A 183 9.43 -32.63 33.47
C TYR A 183 9.11 -32.40 34.96
N CYS A 184 8.17 -33.16 35.52
CA CYS A 184 7.83 -33.10 36.93
C CYS A 184 9.03 -33.49 37.81
N HIS A 185 9.75 -34.55 37.45
CA HIS A 185 10.98 -34.95 38.15
C HIS A 185 12.09 -33.90 38.06
N LEU A 186 12.19 -33.22 36.92
CA LEU A 186 13.17 -32.17 36.70
C LEU A 186 12.94 -30.94 37.61
N LEU A 187 11.68 -30.58 37.90
CA LEU A 187 11.35 -29.37 38.66
C LEU A 187 11.07 -29.62 40.14
N TYR A 188 10.27 -30.62 40.47
CA TYR A 188 9.75 -30.84 41.83
C TYR A 188 10.35 -32.09 42.52
N GLY A 189 10.99 -32.98 41.76
CA GLY A 189 11.55 -34.24 42.27
C GLY A 189 10.61 -35.43 42.12
N ALA A 190 10.76 -36.46 42.96
CA ALA A 190 9.94 -37.68 42.87
C ALA A 190 8.50 -37.42 43.34
N LEU A 191 7.56 -37.34 42.39
CA LEU A 191 6.11 -37.34 42.66
C LEU A 191 5.58 -38.78 42.72
N SER A 192 4.44 -38.98 43.40
CA SER A 192 3.75 -40.27 43.40
C SER A 192 3.15 -40.57 42.03
N GLU A 193 3.06 -41.85 41.64
CA GLU A 193 2.41 -42.23 40.37
C GLU A 193 0.94 -41.77 40.33
N SER A 194 0.26 -41.73 41.48
CA SER A 194 -1.12 -41.20 41.56
C SER A 194 -1.19 -39.70 41.25
N ASP A 195 -0.22 -38.90 41.68
CA ASP A 195 -0.18 -37.48 41.36
C ASP A 195 0.21 -37.24 39.89
N LEU A 196 1.13 -38.05 39.34
CA LEU A 196 1.48 -37.99 37.92
C LEU A 196 0.30 -38.35 37.01
N GLU A 197 -0.46 -39.40 37.33
CA GLU A 197 -1.69 -39.77 36.62
C GLU A 197 -2.72 -38.64 36.63
N LYS A 198 -2.93 -38.01 37.80
CA LYS A 198 -3.81 -36.84 37.91
C LYS A 198 -3.28 -35.68 37.07
N ILE A 199 -2.00 -35.33 37.16
CA ILE A 199 -1.41 -34.25 36.34
C ILE A 199 -1.61 -34.53 34.85
N ASN A 200 -1.33 -35.74 34.38
CA ASN A 200 -1.55 -36.13 32.99
C ASN A 200 -3.02 -35.95 32.57
N HIS A 201 -3.94 -36.46 33.39
CA HIS A 201 -5.38 -36.37 33.11
C HIS A 201 -5.91 -34.93 33.10
N TYR A 202 -5.51 -34.10 34.07
CA TYR A 202 -5.97 -32.72 34.19
C TYR A 202 -5.35 -31.77 33.18
N THR A 203 -4.11 -32.05 32.73
CA THR A 203 -3.39 -31.11 31.86
C THR A 203 -3.45 -31.47 30.39
N ASP A 204 -3.76 -32.72 30.02
CA ASP A 204 -3.66 -33.25 28.65
C ASP A 204 -2.35 -32.83 27.95
N GLY A 205 -1.25 -32.79 28.70
CA GLY A 205 0.07 -32.42 28.22
C GLY A 205 0.29 -30.93 27.98
N TRP A 206 -0.57 -30.04 28.51
CA TRP A 206 -0.41 -28.59 28.43
C TRP A 206 0.64 -28.07 29.43
N ILE A 207 1.83 -27.72 28.93
CA ILE A 207 3.01 -27.41 29.75
C ILE A 207 2.82 -26.24 30.73
N SER A 208 2.11 -25.18 30.36
CA SER A 208 1.83 -24.08 31.31
C SER A 208 0.97 -24.52 32.49
N LEU A 209 -0.01 -25.41 32.27
CA LEU A 209 -0.83 -25.93 33.37
C LEU A 209 -0.07 -26.94 34.22
N ILE A 210 0.79 -27.77 33.61
CA ILE A 210 1.71 -28.65 34.34
C ILE A 210 2.59 -27.81 35.27
N TYR A 211 3.20 -26.74 34.75
CA TYR A 211 4.04 -25.84 35.54
C TYR A 211 3.26 -25.14 36.66
N LEU A 212 2.04 -24.65 36.40
CA LEU A 212 1.18 -24.06 37.43
C LEU A 212 0.81 -25.04 38.55
N ILE A 213 0.50 -26.30 38.21
CA ILE A 213 0.22 -27.34 39.22
C ILE A 213 1.47 -27.63 40.05
N LEU A 214 2.67 -27.68 39.44
CA LEU A 214 3.92 -27.87 40.16
C LEU A 214 4.22 -26.72 41.14
N LEU A 215 3.98 -25.47 40.75
CA LEU A 215 4.08 -24.32 41.66
C LEU A 215 3.01 -24.37 42.78
N GLY A 216 1.81 -24.82 42.46
CA GLY A 216 0.76 -25.07 43.45
C GLY A 216 1.19 -26.10 44.50
N LEU A 217 1.83 -27.18 44.06
CA LEU A 217 2.37 -28.21 44.95
C LEU A 217 3.49 -27.67 45.86
N GLU A 218 4.32 -26.73 45.40
CA GLU A 218 5.30 -26.05 46.28
C GLU A 218 4.62 -25.20 47.35
N SER A 219 3.41 -24.70 47.05
CA SER A 219 2.56 -23.91 47.94
C SER A 219 1.59 -24.78 48.76
N ASN A 220 1.82 -26.10 48.84
CA ASN A 220 0.97 -27.09 49.52
C ASN A 220 -0.48 -27.19 48.99
N ILE A 221 -0.69 -26.89 47.70
CA ILE A 221 -1.99 -27.08 47.02
C ILE A 221 -2.01 -28.47 46.36
N PRO A 222 -2.94 -29.37 46.71
CA PRO A 222 -2.98 -30.73 46.18
C PRO A 222 -3.39 -30.81 44.70
N VAL A 223 -2.89 -31.82 43.99
CA VAL A 223 -3.26 -32.10 42.59
C VAL A 223 -4.73 -32.54 42.49
N GLY A 224 -5.50 -31.90 41.60
CA GLY A 224 -6.80 -32.41 41.17
C GLY A 224 -8.00 -32.05 42.04
N MET A 225 -7.99 -30.90 42.72
CA MET A 225 -9.28 -30.29 43.09
C MET A 225 -9.96 -29.68 41.85
N ASN A 226 -11.28 -29.51 41.89
CA ASN A 226 -12.13 -28.82 40.88
C ASN A 226 -11.77 -27.32 40.73
N SER A 227 -10.50 -27.01 40.49
CA SER A 227 -9.98 -25.67 40.25
C SER A 227 -9.79 -25.51 38.75
N SER A 228 -10.52 -24.58 38.16
CA SER A 228 -10.26 -24.08 36.81
C SER A 228 -8.85 -23.50 36.73
N ILE A 229 -8.36 -23.28 35.51
CA ILE A 229 -7.07 -22.61 35.26
C ILE A 229 -7.01 -21.25 35.99
N ASN A 230 -8.15 -20.54 36.00
CA ASN A 230 -8.29 -19.25 36.67
C ASN A 230 -8.11 -19.39 38.19
N ASP A 231 -8.66 -20.44 38.81
CA ASP A 231 -8.50 -20.70 40.24
C ASP A 231 -7.04 -21.00 40.63
N LEU A 232 -6.30 -21.69 39.76
CA LEU A 232 -4.88 -21.95 39.95
C LEU A 232 -4.05 -20.68 39.80
N VAL A 233 -4.27 -19.90 38.73
CA VAL A 233 -3.59 -18.61 38.53
C VAL A 233 -3.90 -17.67 39.70
N GLU A 234 -5.15 -17.64 40.15
CA GLU A 234 -5.56 -16.85 41.32
C GLU A 234 -4.80 -17.25 42.57
N LYS A 235 -4.80 -18.53 42.94
CA LYS A 235 -4.17 -19.00 44.18
C LYS A 235 -2.64 -18.91 44.16
N VAL A 236 -2.02 -19.17 43.01
CA VAL A 236 -0.56 -19.33 42.90
C VAL A 236 0.14 -18.03 42.49
N LEU A 237 -0.49 -17.19 41.66
CA LEU A 237 0.17 -16.02 41.06
C LEU A 237 -0.45 -14.67 41.47
N PHE A 238 -1.66 -14.66 42.01
CA PHE A 238 -2.35 -13.42 42.38
C PHE A 238 -2.49 -13.24 43.90
N ASN A 239 -3.10 -14.22 44.58
CA ASN A 239 -3.36 -14.19 46.02
C ASN A 239 -2.11 -14.11 46.93
N PRO A 240 -0.90 -14.57 46.53
CA PRO A 240 0.30 -14.37 47.34
C PRO A 240 0.74 -12.91 47.48
N TYR A 241 0.24 -12.03 46.60
CA TYR A 241 0.54 -10.61 46.62
C TYR A 241 -0.40 -9.82 47.53
N ASP A 242 0.11 -8.73 48.10
CA ASP A 242 -0.72 -7.76 48.83
C ASP A 242 -1.66 -7.01 47.87
N GLU A 243 -2.67 -6.33 48.44
CA GLU A 243 -3.68 -5.58 47.67
C GLU A 243 -3.06 -4.52 46.76
N SER A 244 -1.92 -3.92 47.16
CA SER A 244 -1.22 -2.91 46.38
C SER A 244 -0.65 -3.48 45.08
N ILE A 245 0.04 -4.62 45.14
CA ILE A 245 0.59 -5.30 43.96
C ILE A 245 -0.53 -5.89 43.10
N GLN A 246 -1.56 -6.47 43.72
CA GLN A 246 -2.72 -7.00 43.01
C GLN A 246 -3.41 -5.90 42.18
N LEU A 247 -3.67 -4.74 42.79
CA LEU A 247 -4.26 -3.60 42.09
C LEU A 247 -3.34 -3.07 40.99
N PHE A 248 -2.03 -3.03 41.23
CA PHE A 248 -1.05 -2.61 40.23
C PHE A 248 -1.05 -3.55 39.00
N LEU A 249 -1.06 -4.86 39.20
CA LEU A 249 -1.16 -5.86 38.11
C LEU A 249 -2.47 -5.71 37.31
N LEU A 250 -3.60 -5.52 37.99
CA LEU A 250 -4.90 -5.29 37.34
C LEU A 250 -4.93 -4.01 36.51
N LYS A 251 -4.28 -2.93 36.97
CA LYS A 251 -4.16 -1.68 36.19
C LYS A 251 -3.24 -1.86 34.98
N LEU A 252 -2.17 -2.64 35.11
CA LEU A 252 -1.22 -2.89 34.02
C LEU A 252 -1.83 -3.75 32.91
N SER A 253 -2.80 -4.61 33.20
CA SER A 253 -3.34 -5.55 32.20
C SER A 253 -4.14 -4.91 31.06
N ILE A 254 -4.37 -3.60 31.10
CA ILE A 254 -4.86 -2.83 29.93
C ILE A 254 -3.78 -2.69 28.83
N MET A 255 -2.51 -2.89 29.19
CA MET A 255 -1.35 -2.86 28.30
C MET A 255 -0.77 -4.26 28.17
N ASP A 256 -0.43 -4.61 26.94
CA ASP A 256 0.22 -5.87 26.60
C ASP A 256 1.72 -5.88 26.89
N GLU A 257 2.36 -4.76 26.56
CA GLU A 257 3.75 -4.45 26.79
C GLU A 257 3.85 -2.98 27.19
N PHE A 258 4.82 -2.65 28.02
CA PHE A 258 4.96 -1.28 28.51
C PHE A 258 6.39 -0.99 28.96
N THR A 259 6.76 0.28 28.88
CA THR A 259 7.97 0.77 29.54
C THR A 259 7.68 1.08 31.00
N MET A 260 8.71 1.11 31.84
CA MET A 260 8.59 1.53 33.24
C MET A 260 7.96 2.93 33.39
N LYS A 261 8.33 3.88 32.52
CA LYS A 261 7.77 5.24 32.57
C LYS A 261 6.29 5.28 32.21
N GLN A 262 5.90 4.49 31.20
CA GLN A 262 4.51 4.35 30.78
C GLN A 262 3.65 3.71 31.86
N ALA A 263 4.15 2.64 32.49
CA ALA A 263 3.50 2.01 33.65
C ALA A 263 3.21 3.02 34.76
N GLY A 264 4.20 3.84 35.14
CA GLY A 264 4.01 4.86 36.18
C GLY A 264 3.00 5.93 35.79
N PHE A 265 3.06 6.42 34.54
CA PHE A 265 2.11 7.42 34.04
C PHE A 265 0.67 6.91 34.02
N VAL A 266 0.44 5.70 33.53
CA VAL A 266 -0.90 5.15 33.32
C VAL A 266 -1.53 4.68 34.63
N THR A 267 -0.74 4.09 35.53
CA THR A 267 -1.26 3.53 36.81
C THR A 267 -1.32 4.56 37.94
N HIS A 268 -0.62 5.69 37.80
CA HIS A 268 -0.32 6.67 38.85
C HIS A 268 0.38 6.08 40.07
N GLU A 269 1.14 5.00 39.90
CA GLU A 269 1.85 4.36 40.99
C GLU A 269 3.27 4.92 41.15
N GLU A 270 3.51 5.67 42.23
CA GLU A 270 4.81 6.29 42.51
C GLU A 270 5.93 5.24 42.71
N LYS A 271 5.58 4.05 43.21
CA LYS A 271 6.55 2.96 43.46
C LYS A 271 6.72 2.01 42.26
N THR A 272 6.32 2.42 41.06
CA THR A 272 6.35 1.58 39.84
C THR A 272 7.68 0.85 39.63
N SER A 273 8.82 1.53 39.79
CA SER A 273 10.14 0.92 39.62
C SER A 273 10.36 -0.27 40.55
N ASP A 274 9.99 -0.12 41.82
CA ASP A 274 10.27 -1.12 42.84
C ASP A 274 9.31 -2.31 42.73
N LEU A 275 8.04 -2.04 42.40
CA LEU A 275 7.04 -3.08 42.14
C LEU A 275 7.40 -3.94 40.92
N LEU A 276 7.83 -3.32 39.81
CA LEU A 276 8.23 -4.06 38.61
C LEU A 276 9.49 -4.92 38.85
N LYS A 277 10.48 -4.40 39.59
CA LYS A 277 11.67 -5.18 39.97
C LYS A 277 11.31 -6.36 40.88
N LYS A 278 10.38 -6.17 41.82
CA LYS A 278 9.88 -7.25 42.69
C LYS A 278 9.19 -8.34 41.88
N LEU A 279 8.23 -7.97 41.02
CA LEU A 279 7.49 -8.89 40.16
C LEU A 279 8.42 -9.70 39.23
N HIS A 280 9.45 -9.05 38.68
CA HIS A 280 10.45 -9.72 37.86
C HIS A 280 11.28 -10.73 38.66
N LYS A 281 11.75 -10.35 39.87
CA LYS A 281 12.56 -11.21 40.74
C LYS A 281 11.81 -12.45 41.25
N GLU A 282 10.51 -12.31 41.50
CA GLU A 282 9.67 -13.37 42.04
C GLU A 282 9.07 -14.28 40.96
N ASN A 283 9.47 -14.12 39.69
CA ASN A 283 8.94 -14.88 38.55
C ASN A 283 7.40 -14.83 38.47
N ALA A 284 6.81 -13.66 38.76
CA ALA A 284 5.37 -13.41 38.76
C ALA A 284 4.73 -13.43 37.37
N PHE A 285 5.33 -14.14 36.41
CA PHE A 285 4.96 -14.09 34.99
C PHE A 285 5.01 -12.68 34.38
N VAL A 286 5.86 -11.80 34.95
CA VAL A 286 6.23 -10.51 34.39
C VAL A 286 7.70 -10.55 34.00
N TYR A 287 7.98 -10.43 32.71
CA TYR A 287 9.33 -10.52 32.17
C TYR A 287 9.82 -9.15 31.75
N TYR A 288 11.13 -8.94 31.88
CA TYR A 288 11.80 -7.77 31.37
C TYR A 288 12.64 -8.15 30.16
N ASP A 289 12.42 -7.45 29.05
CA ASP A 289 13.24 -7.56 27.85
C ASP A 289 14.36 -6.52 27.90
N ASP A 290 15.58 -7.00 28.09
CA ASP A 290 16.77 -6.15 28.20
C ASP A 290 17.17 -5.47 26.88
N ILE A 291 16.80 -6.03 25.73
CA ILE A 291 17.15 -5.52 24.40
C ILE A 291 16.23 -4.35 24.08
N HIS A 292 14.93 -4.55 24.25
CA HIS A 292 13.92 -3.56 23.89
C HIS A 292 13.52 -2.63 25.05
N LYS A 293 14.01 -2.91 26.26
CA LYS A 293 13.74 -2.13 27.49
C LYS A 293 12.26 -2.05 27.84
N ILE A 294 11.51 -3.10 27.55
CA ILE A 294 10.07 -3.24 27.80
C ILE A 294 9.78 -4.36 28.82
N TYR A 295 8.66 -4.24 29.52
CA TYR A 295 8.09 -5.31 30.33
C TYR A 295 6.95 -5.99 29.57
N LYS A 296 6.84 -7.32 29.70
CA LYS A 296 5.75 -8.13 29.13
C LYS A 296 5.13 -9.01 30.21
N ILE A 297 3.80 -8.98 30.32
CA ILE A 297 3.04 -9.90 31.17
C ILE A 297 2.76 -11.17 30.38
N HIS A 298 2.97 -12.33 30.98
CA HIS A 298 2.64 -13.61 30.33
C HIS A 298 1.15 -13.67 30.01
N ASN A 299 0.81 -14.11 28.80
CA ASN A 299 -0.57 -14.12 28.31
C ASN A 299 -1.56 -14.82 29.25
N VAL A 300 -1.18 -15.94 29.88
CA VAL A 300 -2.02 -16.65 30.86
C VAL A 300 -2.38 -15.76 32.07
N LEU A 301 -1.41 -15.00 32.59
CA LEU A 301 -1.66 -14.07 33.69
C LEU A 301 -2.43 -12.84 33.19
N LEU A 302 -2.08 -12.31 32.01
CA LEU A 302 -2.73 -11.15 31.42
C LEU A 302 -4.23 -11.38 31.19
N ASP A 303 -4.60 -12.53 30.63
CA ASP A 303 -5.99 -12.91 30.37
C ASP A 303 -6.76 -13.10 31.68
N PHE A 304 -6.16 -13.76 32.68
CA PHE A 304 -6.72 -13.86 34.02
C PHE A 304 -6.96 -12.48 34.65
N LEU A 305 -5.97 -11.58 34.57
CA LEU A 305 -6.09 -10.22 35.11
C LEU A 305 -7.22 -9.46 34.41
N ARG A 306 -7.34 -9.55 33.08
CA ARG A 306 -8.44 -8.93 32.30
C ARG A 306 -9.81 -9.49 32.67
N LEU A 307 -9.92 -10.80 32.97
CA LEU A 307 -11.16 -11.40 33.46
C LEU A 307 -11.48 -10.99 34.91
N LYS A 308 -10.46 -10.84 35.76
CA LYS A 308 -10.60 -10.47 37.17
C LYS A 308 -10.76 -8.96 37.40
N GLN A 309 -10.49 -8.14 36.39
CA GLN A 309 -10.74 -6.71 36.44
C GLN A 309 -12.20 -6.45 36.80
N ASN A 310 -12.41 -5.86 37.96
CA ASN A 310 -13.72 -5.41 38.42
C ASN A 310 -13.72 -3.88 38.61
N PHE A 311 -13.09 -3.19 37.67
CA PHE A 311 -13.07 -1.73 37.64
C PHE A 311 -14.44 -1.21 37.22
N SER A 312 -14.88 -0.13 37.86
CA SER A 312 -16.02 0.63 37.38
C SER A 312 -15.75 1.17 35.97
N VAL A 313 -16.82 1.46 35.21
CA VAL A 313 -16.71 2.10 33.89
C VAL A 313 -15.85 3.36 33.96
N LYS A 314 -15.97 4.12 35.05
CA LYS A 314 -15.18 5.33 35.28
C LYS A 314 -13.68 5.04 35.39
N GLU A 315 -13.28 4.06 36.20
CA GLU A 315 -11.87 3.71 36.40
C GLU A 315 -11.22 3.16 35.13
N ASN A 316 -11.95 2.33 34.37
CA ASN A 316 -11.50 1.86 33.06
C ASN A 316 -11.31 3.02 32.07
N ASN A 317 -12.27 3.95 32.01
CA ASN A 317 -12.17 5.12 31.13
C ASN A 317 -10.99 6.01 31.52
N GLU A 318 -10.72 6.21 32.81
CA GLU A 318 -9.56 6.98 33.28
C GLU A 318 -8.24 6.32 32.89
N LEU A 319 -8.13 4.99 33.03
CA LEU A 319 -6.96 4.22 32.64
C LEU A 319 -6.68 4.33 31.13
N TYR A 320 -7.70 4.12 30.29
CA TYR A 320 -7.57 4.26 28.84
C TYR A 320 -7.34 5.71 28.40
N SER A 321 -7.94 6.69 29.09
CA SER A 321 -7.70 8.12 28.82
C SER A 321 -6.24 8.48 29.02
N ARG A 322 -5.64 8.08 30.15
CA ARG A 322 -4.21 8.33 30.40
C ARG A 322 -3.30 7.62 29.40
N LEU A 323 -3.66 6.41 28.99
CA LEU A 323 -2.92 5.72 27.94
C LEU A 323 -3.00 6.49 26.61
N GLY A 324 -4.18 6.99 26.25
CA GLY A 324 -4.38 7.88 25.11
C GLY A 324 -3.55 9.16 25.18
N GLU A 325 -3.56 9.85 26.33
CA GLU A 325 -2.77 11.07 26.58
C GLU A 325 -1.26 10.82 26.45
N TRP A 326 -0.76 9.69 26.98
CA TRP A 326 0.65 9.30 26.83
C TRP A 326 1.05 9.23 25.35
N TYR A 327 0.22 8.60 24.52
CA TYR A 327 0.48 8.48 23.08
C TYR A 327 0.29 9.81 22.34
N LEU A 328 -0.66 10.66 22.75
CA LEU A 328 -0.78 12.04 22.22
C LEU A 328 0.50 12.85 22.46
N GLN A 329 1.07 12.79 23.66
CA GLN A 329 2.33 13.49 23.99
C GLN A 329 3.51 13.01 23.14
N LYS A 330 3.47 11.76 22.68
CA LYS A 330 4.47 11.16 21.77
C LYS A 330 4.16 11.40 20.29
N LYS A 331 3.08 12.12 19.96
CA LYS A 331 2.59 12.35 18.59
C LYS A 331 2.25 11.05 17.83
N GLN A 332 1.93 9.99 18.57
CA GLN A 332 1.46 8.72 18.01
C GLN A 332 -0.07 8.73 17.96
N PHE A 333 -0.62 9.56 17.06
CA PHE A 333 -2.02 9.96 17.07
C PHE A 333 -3.01 8.81 16.84
N ALA A 334 -2.77 7.92 15.88
CA ALA A 334 -3.67 6.79 15.60
C ALA A 334 -3.86 5.89 16.84
N THR A 335 -2.75 5.52 17.50
CA THR A 335 -2.74 4.75 18.76
C THR A 335 -3.43 5.52 19.89
N ALA A 336 -3.18 6.83 19.98
CA ALA A 336 -3.80 7.67 20.99
C ALA A 336 -5.33 7.72 20.84
N TYR A 337 -5.83 7.99 19.62
CA TYR A 337 -7.27 8.05 19.34
C TYR A 337 -7.96 6.73 19.59
N ARG A 338 -7.33 5.58 19.30
CA ARG A 338 -7.87 4.27 19.66
C ARG A 338 -8.13 4.14 21.17
N TYR A 339 -7.16 4.48 22.01
CA TYR A 339 -7.34 4.39 23.47
C TYR A 339 -8.32 5.43 24.01
N LEU A 340 -8.30 6.65 23.48
CA LEU A 340 -9.29 7.67 23.81
C LEU A 340 -10.71 7.25 23.39
N ASN A 341 -10.85 6.56 22.26
CA ASN A 341 -12.13 6.06 21.78
C ASN A 341 -12.67 4.97 22.72
N ARG A 342 -11.81 4.03 23.14
CA ARG A 342 -12.15 3.02 24.17
C ARG A 342 -12.50 3.64 25.52
N ALA A 343 -11.91 4.79 25.85
CA ALA A 343 -12.25 5.55 27.05
C ALA A 343 -13.57 6.33 26.96
N GLY A 344 -14.21 6.38 25.78
CA GLY A 344 -15.35 7.26 25.51
C GLY A 344 -14.98 8.75 25.50
N ALA A 345 -13.69 9.09 25.39
CA ALA A 345 -13.17 10.47 25.40
C ALA A 345 -13.33 11.15 24.02
N PHE A 346 -14.52 11.02 23.41
CA PHE A 346 -14.79 11.47 22.04
C PHE A 346 -14.54 12.97 21.85
N GLU A 347 -14.95 13.78 22.81
CA GLU A 347 -14.74 15.24 22.76
C GLU A 347 -13.25 15.61 22.74
N GLN A 348 -12.37 14.83 23.40
CA GLN A 348 -10.93 15.07 23.35
C GLN A 348 -10.36 14.77 21.96
N ILE A 349 -10.82 13.69 21.32
CA ILE A 349 -10.44 13.33 19.94
C ILE A 349 -10.90 14.42 18.97
N LEU A 350 -12.18 14.78 19.02
CA LEU A 350 -12.77 15.81 18.16
C LEU A 350 -12.08 17.16 18.36
N SER A 351 -11.83 17.56 19.61
CA SER A 351 -11.09 18.79 19.93
C SER A 351 -9.68 18.79 19.35
N HIS A 352 -8.96 17.66 19.41
CA HIS A 352 -7.62 17.55 18.83
C HIS A 352 -7.64 17.62 17.31
N LEU A 353 -8.56 16.89 16.64
CA LEU A 353 -8.74 16.89 15.18
C LEU A 353 -9.22 18.26 14.66
N ASN A 354 -9.93 19.03 15.47
CA ASN A 354 -10.45 20.35 15.09
C ASN A 354 -9.38 21.45 15.08
N LYS A 355 -8.16 21.17 15.56
CA LYS A 355 -7.07 22.16 15.54
C LYS A 355 -6.47 22.26 14.14
N PRO A 356 -6.27 23.47 13.59
CA PRO A 356 -5.74 23.64 12.23
C PRO A 356 -4.43 22.90 11.94
N GLU A 357 -3.52 22.84 12.92
CA GLU A 357 -2.24 22.13 12.81
C GLU A 357 -2.35 20.60 12.72
N ASN A 358 -3.52 20.05 13.06
CA ASN A 358 -3.80 18.61 13.06
C ASN A 358 -4.76 18.21 11.94
N ILE A 359 -5.03 19.09 10.97
CA ILE A 359 -5.92 18.74 9.85
C ILE A 359 -5.16 17.90 8.85
N ARG A 360 -5.42 16.59 8.86
CA ARG A 360 -4.84 15.59 7.96
C ARG A 360 -5.79 14.41 7.83
N ASN A 361 -6.11 14.01 6.61
CA ASN A 361 -7.03 12.90 6.34
C ASN A 361 -6.57 11.58 6.99
N GLU A 362 -5.26 11.35 7.10
CA GLU A 362 -4.69 10.16 7.75
C GLU A 362 -5.08 10.04 9.23
N LEU A 363 -5.34 11.17 9.90
CA LEU A 363 -5.65 11.21 11.33
C LEU A 363 -7.11 10.83 11.64
N THR A 364 -8.00 10.85 10.65
CA THR A 364 -9.39 10.39 10.81
C THR A 364 -9.52 8.88 10.59
N HIS A 365 -8.46 8.21 10.13
CA HIS A 365 -8.39 6.77 9.96
C HIS A 365 -7.76 6.10 11.19
N PHE A 366 -8.60 5.62 12.10
CA PHE A 366 -8.18 4.83 13.27
C PHE A 366 -9.26 3.82 13.68
N GLU A 367 -8.87 2.82 14.46
CA GLU A 367 -9.77 1.78 14.97
C GLU A 367 -10.94 2.39 15.77
N GLY A 368 -12.17 2.18 15.28
CA GLY A 368 -13.39 2.72 15.87
C GLY A 368 -13.74 4.15 15.43
N SER A 369 -13.06 4.74 14.44
CA SER A 369 -13.39 6.09 13.98
C SER A 369 -14.80 6.20 13.39
N LEU A 370 -15.24 5.22 12.58
CA LEU A 370 -16.61 5.20 12.05
C LEU A 370 -17.66 5.12 13.16
N GLU A 371 -17.41 4.30 14.19
CA GLU A 371 -18.28 4.20 15.36
C GLU A 371 -18.35 5.52 16.13
N LEU A 372 -17.22 6.21 16.30
CA LEU A 372 -17.19 7.54 16.92
C LEU A 372 -18.09 8.53 16.18
N PHE A 373 -17.90 8.69 14.86
CA PHE A 373 -18.65 9.69 14.09
C PHE A 373 -20.13 9.35 13.90
N THR A 374 -20.52 8.08 14.08
CA THR A 374 -21.92 7.64 14.00
C THR A 374 -22.63 7.64 15.35
N SER A 375 -21.90 7.45 16.46
CA SER A 375 -22.47 7.41 17.82
C SER A 375 -22.59 8.78 18.49
N VAL A 376 -21.72 9.72 18.12
CA VAL A 376 -21.71 11.07 18.70
C VAL A 376 -22.87 11.92 18.17
N SER A 377 -23.51 12.68 19.05
CA SER A 377 -24.59 13.61 18.68
C SER A 377 -24.13 14.68 17.68
N LYS A 378 -25.01 15.06 16.75
CA LYS A 378 -24.74 16.15 15.77
C LYS A 378 -24.33 17.45 16.44
N ASP A 379 -24.89 17.80 17.60
CA ASP A 379 -24.51 19.00 18.36
C ASP A 379 -23.02 19.02 18.73
N LEU A 380 -22.47 17.88 19.14
CA LEU A 380 -21.05 17.76 19.46
C LEU A 380 -20.18 17.79 18.20
N LEU A 381 -20.64 17.21 17.08
CA LEU A 381 -19.95 17.31 15.79
C LEU A 381 -19.93 18.76 15.27
N TYR A 382 -21.01 19.50 15.44
CA TYR A 382 -21.11 20.91 15.08
C TYR A 382 -20.26 21.81 15.99
N LYS A 383 -20.00 21.40 17.24
CA LYS A 383 -19.03 22.07 18.11
C LYS A 383 -17.58 21.92 17.60
N TYR A 384 -17.27 20.83 16.89
CA TYR A 384 -15.95 20.51 16.33
C TYR A 384 -15.98 20.34 14.81
N PRO A 385 -16.35 21.40 14.06
CA PRO A 385 -16.69 21.32 12.65
C PRO A 385 -15.54 20.85 11.75
N LEU A 386 -14.29 21.22 12.04
CA LEU A 386 -13.13 20.83 11.22
C LEU A 386 -12.81 19.34 11.38
N ALA A 387 -13.04 18.76 12.57
CA ALA A 387 -12.94 17.31 12.76
C ALA A 387 -14.02 16.57 11.96
N TYR A 388 -15.25 17.10 11.98
CA TYR A 388 -16.35 16.52 11.23
C TYR A 388 -16.19 16.63 9.72
N LEU A 389 -15.75 17.79 9.22
CA LEU A 389 -15.46 18.01 7.81
C LEU A 389 -14.36 17.09 7.27
N GLN A 390 -13.30 16.83 8.06
CA GLN A 390 -12.27 15.85 7.67
C GLN A 390 -12.85 14.43 7.54
N HIS A 391 -13.76 14.04 8.43
CA HIS A 391 -14.45 12.75 8.32
C HIS A 391 -15.34 12.67 7.07
N ILE A 392 -16.07 13.74 6.75
CA ILE A 392 -16.88 13.82 5.52
C ILE A 392 -15.98 13.71 4.29
N LEU A 393 -14.88 14.47 4.22
CA LEU A 393 -13.94 14.40 3.09
C LEU A 393 -13.37 12.99 2.92
N TYR A 394 -12.90 12.37 4.01
CA TYR A 394 -12.42 11.00 4.00
C TYR A 394 -13.50 10.03 3.47
N SER A 395 -14.75 10.21 3.88
CA SER A 395 -15.86 9.36 3.47
C SER A 395 -16.21 9.53 1.99
N VAL A 396 -16.14 10.75 1.45
CA VAL A 396 -16.38 11.05 0.03
C VAL A 396 -15.26 10.49 -0.85
N VAL A 397 -14.01 10.62 -0.41
CA VAL A 397 -12.84 10.15 -1.17
C VAL A 397 -12.77 8.62 -1.22
N ASN A 398 -13.06 7.95 -0.10
CA ASN A 398 -12.94 6.49 0.02
C ASN A 398 -14.27 5.73 -0.17
N GLY A 399 -15.37 6.44 -0.44
CA GLY A 399 -16.69 5.81 -0.65
C GLY A 399 -17.27 5.11 0.58
N VAL A 400 -16.91 5.53 1.79
CA VAL A 400 -17.35 4.90 3.05
C VAL A 400 -18.82 5.19 3.35
N ILE A 401 -19.28 6.40 3.00
CA ILE A 401 -20.65 6.87 3.20
C ILE A 401 -21.21 7.27 1.83
N PRO A 402 -22.49 7.00 1.52
CA PRO A 402 -23.11 7.45 0.28
C PRO A 402 -22.96 8.96 0.07
N ILE A 403 -22.55 9.37 -1.14
CA ILE A 403 -22.27 10.78 -1.47
C ILE A 403 -23.45 11.70 -1.16
N GLN A 404 -24.69 11.23 -1.35
CA GLN A 404 -25.89 12.01 -1.04
C GLN A 404 -26.02 12.35 0.44
N ASN A 405 -25.60 11.44 1.33
CA ASN A 405 -25.61 11.68 2.77
C ASN A 405 -24.53 12.69 3.15
N CYS A 406 -23.33 12.57 2.57
CA CYS A 406 -22.26 13.56 2.75
C CYS A 406 -22.68 14.95 2.26
N ASP A 407 -23.33 15.05 1.10
CA ASP A 407 -23.83 16.32 0.57
C ASP A 407 -24.88 16.95 1.50
N HIS A 408 -25.81 16.13 2.00
CA HIS A 408 -26.81 16.56 2.98
C HIS A 408 -26.18 17.07 4.28
N ASP A 409 -25.19 16.35 4.82
CA ASP A 409 -24.48 16.74 6.04
C ASP A 409 -23.72 18.06 5.89
N LEU A 410 -23.13 18.31 4.71
CA LEU A 410 -22.48 19.58 4.39
C LEU A 410 -23.50 20.73 4.35
N ASP A 411 -24.66 20.52 3.71
CA ASP A 411 -25.72 21.54 3.63
C ASP A 411 -26.32 21.88 4.99
N GLN A 412 -26.51 20.87 5.85
CA GLN A 412 -26.93 21.10 7.23
C GLN A 412 -25.89 21.91 8.00
N LEU A 413 -24.60 21.55 7.93
CA LEU A 413 -23.54 22.28 8.61
C LEU A 413 -23.45 23.74 8.13
N ILE A 414 -23.53 23.97 6.81
CA ILE A 414 -23.54 25.32 6.22
C ILE A 414 -24.74 26.13 6.76
N THR A 415 -25.94 25.54 6.77
CA THR A 415 -27.16 26.20 7.24
C THR A 415 -27.06 26.58 8.72
N VAL A 416 -26.61 25.65 9.56
CA VAL A 416 -26.41 25.88 10.99
C VAL A 416 -25.43 27.01 11.21
N TYR A 417 -24.26 26.97 10.58
CA TYR A 417 -23.24 28.01 10.75
C TYR A 417 -23.67 29.36 10.19
N ASP A 418 -24.43 29.41 9.09
CA ASP A 418 -24.93 30.66 8.52
C ASP A 418 -25.96 31.34 9.43
N GLN A 419 -26.71 30.56 10.23
CA GLN A 419 -27.68 31.07 11.21
C GLN A 419 -27.09 31.46 12.58
N LEU A 420 -25.84 31.08 12.89
CA LEU A 420 -25.21 31.47 14.16
C LEU A 420 -24.90 32.97 14.21
N GLU A 421 -25.41 33.67 15.23
CA GLU A 421 -25.18 35.11 15.45
C GLU A 421 -24.01 35.37 16.42
N ASP A 422 -23.88 34.57 17.48
CA ASP A 422 -22.90 34.75 18.57
C ASP A 422 -21.56 34.01 18.33
N ILE A 423 -20.98 34.17 17.13
CA ILE A 423 -19.70 33.53 16.78
C ILE A 423 -18.80 34.49 16.01
N ASP A 424 -17.47 34.34 16.16
CA ASP A 424 -16.50 35.10 15.38
C ASP A 424 -16.79 34.95 13.88
N LEU A 425 -17.08 36.08 13.22
CA LEU A 425 -17.48 36.10 11.80
C LEU A 425 -16.40 35.49 10.90
N ASN A 426 -15.13 35.67 11.27
CA ASN A 426 -13.99 35.15 10.54
C ASN A 426 -13.90 33.62 10.60
N TYR A 427 -14.21 33.03 11.74
CA TYR A 427 -14.30 31.58 11.94
C TYR A 427 -15.56 31.00 11.30
N LYS A 428 -16.72 31.65 11.48
CA LYS A 428 -17.99 31.27 10.82
C LYS A 428 -17.84 31.17 9.31
N ASN A 429 -17.33 32.24 8.68
CA ASN A 429 -17.12 32.26 7.24
C ASN A 429 -16.10 31.21 6.78
N ARG A 430 -15.10 30.90 7.62
CA ARG A 430 -14.17 29.82 7.34
C ARG A 430 -14.87 28.47 7.32
N ILE A 431 -15.62 28.10 8.35
CA ILE A 431 -16.29 26.79 8.39
C ILE A 431 -17.22 26.60 7.19
N ILE A 432 -17.99 27.63 6.84
CA ILE A 432 -18.84 27.61 5.63
C ILE A 432 -17.98 27.39 4.39
N ALA A 433 -16.88 28.13 4.23
CA ALA A 433 -15.99 27.97 3.08
C ALA A 433 -15.34 26.58 3.00
N GLU A 434 -14.88 26.02 4.12
CA GLU A 434 -14.30 24.67 4.16
C GLU A 434 -15.35 23.60 3.77
N ALA A 435 -16.59 23.73 4.25
CA ALA A 435 -17.69 22.86 3.86
C ALA A 435 -18.00 22.96 2.36
N MET A 436 -18.03 24.19 1.82
CA MET A 436 -18.19 24.44 0.39
C MET A 436 -17.04 23.83 -0.44
N ILE A 437 -15.81 23.85 0.06
CA ILE A 437 -14.67 23.22 -0.60
C ILE A 437 -14.86 21.70 -0.68
N ILE A 438 -15.30 21.05 0.40
CA ILE A 438 -15.57 19.60 0.39
C ILE A 438 -16.76 19.26 -0.52
N LYS A 439 -17.77 20.12 -0.60
CA LYS A 439 -18.91 19.96 -1.52
C LYS A 439 -18.50 19.95 -3.01
N LYS A 440 -17.31 20.47 -3.34
CA LYS A 440 -16.75 20.31 -4.70
C LYS A 440 -16.45 18.84 -5.05
N PHE A 441 -16.21 17.99 -4.06
CA PHE A 441 -15.96 16.56 -4.24
C PHE A 441 -17.27 15.77 -4.38
N THR A 442 -18.34 16.17 -3.70
CA THR A 442 -19.68 15.54 -3.84
C THR A 442 -20.32 15.83 -5.21
N THR A 443 -19.92 16.92 -5.86
CA THR A 443 -20.38 17.33 -7.18
C THR A 443 -19.50 16.83 -8.33
N PHE A 444 -18.51 15.98 -8.04
CA PHE A 444 -17.74 15.28 -9.07
C PHE A 444 -18.68 14.48 -9.99
N ASN A 445 -18.57 14.52 -11.32
CA ASN A 445 -17.54 15.12 -12.17
C ASN A 445 -18.01 16.38 -12.93
N ASN A 446 -18.75 17.30 -12.29
CA ASN A 446 -19.24 18.52 -12.94
C ASN A 446 -18.33 19.73 -12.66
N ILE A 447 -17.43 20.03 -13.59
CA ILE A 447 -16.48 21.15 -13.45
C ILE A 447 -17.15 22.52 -13.34
N ASN A 448 -18.30 22.72 -13.98
CA ASN A 448 -19.03 23.98 -13.95
C ASN A 448 -19.65 24.25 -12.58
N LEU A 449 -20.33 23.26 -12.01
CA LEU A 449 -20.88 23.36 -10.65
C LEU A 449 -19.77 23.62 -9.62
N SER A 450 -18.69 22.85 -9.72
CA SER A 450 -17.51 22.99 -8.84
C SER A 450 -16.86 24.37 -8.94
N SER A 451 -16.75 24.92 -10.15
CA SER A 451 -16.10 26.22 -10.37
C SER A 451 -16.97 27.41 -9.96
N ASN A 452 -18.30 27.31 -10.04
CA ASN A 452 -19.22 28.39 -9.67
C ASN A 452 -19.20 28.71 -8.17
N MET A 453 -18.72 27.78 -7.33
CA MET A 453 -18.58 27.98 -5.89
C MET A 453 -17.32 28.80 -5.51
N ASN A 454 -16.35 28.93 -6.42
CA ASN A 454 -15.03 29.52 -6.11
C ASN A 454 -15.14 30.97 -5.64
N ASP A 455 -15.97 31.79 -6.27
CA ASP A 455 -16.09 33.22 -5.93
C ASP A 455 -16.65 33.44 -4.51
N GLU A 456 -17.62 32.61 -4.11
CA GLU A 456 -18.17 32.62 -2.75
C GLU A 456 -17.12 32.18 -1.73
N ILE A 457 -16.38 31.08 -2.02
CA ILE A 457 -15.32 30.57 -1.15
C ILE A 457 -14.24 31.65 -0.95
N ILE A 458 -13.78 32.28 -2.02
CA ILE A 458 -12.77 33.35 -1.97
C ILE A 458 -13.26 34.52 -1.11
N ARG A 459 -14.51 34.95 -1.32
CA ARG A 459 -15.10 36.05 -0.55
C ARG A 459 -15.24 35.72 0.93
N ARG A 460 -15.67 34.51 1.28
CA ARG A 460 -15.81 34.04 2.68
C ARG A 460 -14.44 33.89 3.37
N LEU A 461 -13.44 33.35 2.67
CA LEU A 461 -12.09 33.22 3.20
C LEU A 461 -11.35 34.56 3.33
N ASN A 462 -11.71 35.56 2.51
CA ASN A 462 -11.17 36.91 2.56
C ASN A 462 -9.62 36.93 2.52
N GLY A 463 -9.04 36.28 1.51
CA GLY A 463 -7.59 36.20 1.30
C GLY A 463 -6.86 35.15 2.14
N ARG A 464 -7.56 34.43 3.03
CA ARG A 464 -6.99 33.31 3.79
C ARG A 464 -7.04 32.00 2.97
N GLN A 465 -6.13 31.09 3.26
CA GLN A 465 -6.10 29.76 2.64
C GLN A 465 -7.00 28.78 3.39
N SER A 466 -7.45 27.73 2.69
CA SER A 466 -8.14 26.58 3.27
C SER A 466 -7.26 25.87 4.29
N TYR A 467 -7.90 25.33 5.32
CA TYR A 467 -7.28 24.44 6.28
C TYR A 467 -7.34 22.98 5.85
N ILE A 468 -8.35 22.60 5.07
CA ILE A 468 -8.59 21.20 4.66
C ILE A 468 -7.89 20.88 3.34
N MET A 469 -7.96 21.79 2.36
CA MET A 469 -7.30 21.63 1.07
C MET A 469 -5.97 22.37 1.08
N LEU A 470 -4.92 21.58 1.19
CA LEU A 470 -3.53 21.97 1.23
C LEU A 470 -2.85 21.67 -0.11
N ARG A 471 -1.61 22.12 -0.24
CA ARG A 471 -0.82 22.03 -1.46
C ARG A 471 -0.52 20.58 -1.86
N GLU A 472 -0.36 19.73 -0.86
CA GLU A 472 0.03 18.33 -0.96
C GLU A 472 -1.13 17.43 -1.38
N ASN A 473 -2.37 17.95 -1.36
CA ASN A 473 -3.52 17.20 -1.80
C ASN A 473 -3.50 16.94 -3.30
N GLU A 474 -3.96 15.75 -3.65
CA GLU A 474 -4.09 15.30 -5.02
C GLU A 474 -5.25 16.03 -5.72
N SER A 475 -5.09 16.37 -7.02
CA SER A 475 -6.06 17.18 -7.77
C SER A 475 -6.53 16.58 -9.11
N THR A 476 -5.95 15.46 -9.55
CA THR A 476 -6.30 14.76 -10.79
C THR A 476 -7.02 13.43 -10.53
N PHE A 477 -7.34 13.14 -9.27
CA PHE A 477 -7.91 11.91 -8.75
C PHE A 477 -7.11 10.66 -9.15
N GLY A 478 -5.78 10.77 -9.20
CA GLY A 478 -4.91 9.66 -9.64
C GLY A 478 -5.05 9.31 -11.13
N SER A 479 -5.76 10.13 -11.90
CA SER A 479 -5.80 10.01 -13.36
C SER A 479 -4.55 10.63 -13.97
N PRO A 480 -3.92 9.99 -14.97
CA PRO A 480 -2.82 10.58 -15.74
C PRO A 480 -3.30 11.63 -16.76
N HIS A 481 -4.61 11.93 -16.79
CA HIS A 481 -5.23 12.87 -17.72
C HIS A 481 -6.34 13.67 -17.00
N LEU A 482 -6.19 15.00 -16.91
CA LEU A 482 -7.06 15.89 -16.14
C LEU A 482 -8.42 16.16 -16.83
N LEU A 483 -8.45 16.42 -18.13
CA LEU A 483 -9.72 16.65 -18.84
C LEU A 483 -10.56 15.37 -18.94
N TYR A 484 -9.91 14.21 -18.95
CA TYR A 484 -10.57 12.90 -19.00
C TYR A 484 -11.62 12.72 -17.89
N ILE A 485 -11.30 13.09 -16.66
CA ILE A 485 -12.18 12.89 -15.51
C ILE A 485 -13.46 13.77 -15.59
N TYR A 486 -13.42 14.88 -16.33
CA TYR A 486 -14.54 15.79 -16.51
C TYR A 486 -15.28 15.63 -17.85
N PHE A 487 -14.70 14.92 -18.83
CA PHE A 487 -15.29 14.76 -20.16
C PHE A 487 -16.43 13.73 -20.15
N LYS A 488 -17.60 14.21 -19.71
CA LYS A 488 -18.80 13.40 -19.48
C LYS A 488 -19.91 13.56 -20.52
N THR A 489 -19.90 14.61 -21.31
CA THR A 489 -20.97 14.92 -22.27
C THR A 489 -20.36 15.18 -23.64
N PRO A 490 -20.83 14.53 -24.72
CA PRO A 490 -20.38 14.85 -26.07
C PRO A 490 -20.62 16.32 -26.42
N GLY A 491 -19.68 16.94 -27.12
CA GLY A 491 -19.71 18.33 -27.57
C GLY A 491 -19.21 19.36 -26.56
N THR A 492 -18.78 18.95 -25.36
CA THR A 492 -18.37 19.86 -24.29
C THR A 492 -16.87 19.88 -24.01
N PHE A 493 -16.05 19.13 -24.76
CA PHE A 493 -14.62 18.98 -24.44
C PHE A 493 -13.88 20.33 -24.45
N LYS A 494 -14.22 21.19 -25.41
CA LYS A 494 -13.67 22.56 -25.51
C LYS A 494 -14.14 23.45 -24.35
N ASP A 495 -15.41 23.34 -23.94
CA ASP A 495 -15.96 24.13 -22.84
C ASP A 495 -15.36 23.73 -21.49
N ILE A 496 -15.10 22.43 -21.30
CA ILE A 496 -14.39 21.91 -20.13
C ILE A 496 -12.97 22.48 -20.10
N MET A 497 -12.24 22.44 -21.23
CA MET A 497 -10.92 23.04 -21.33
C MET A 497 -10.94 24.52 -20.98
N HIS A 498 -11.87 25.31 -21.54
CA HIS A 498 -12.01 26.74 -21.20
C HIS A 498 -12.26 26.93 -19.71
N THR A 499 -13.20 26.18 -19.13
CA THR A 499 -13.55 26.27 -17.72
C THR A 499 -12.36 25.98 -16.81
N VAL A 500 -11.59 24.92 -17.09
CA VAL A 500 -10.38 24.59 -16.33
C VAL A 500 -9.30 25.66 -16.55
N SER A 501 -9.06 26.10 -17.79
CA SER A 501 -8.02 27.10 -18.07
C SER A 501 -8.27 28.46 -17.40
N GLU A 502 -9.52 28.87 -17.26
CA GLU A 502 -9.89 30.19 -16.73
C GLU A 502 -10.20 30.15 -15.23
N LYS A 503 -10.97 29.16 -14.77
CA LYS A 503 -11.53 29.16 -13.41
C LYS A 503 -10.71 28.37 -12.39
N TYR A 504 -9.79 27.51 -12.82
CA TYR A 504 -9.00 26.69 -11.88
C TYR A 504 -7.93 27.49 -11.12
N VAL A 505 -7.51 28.64 -11.65
CA VAL A 505 -6.63 29.59 -10.94
C VAL A 505 -7.29 30.10 -9.66
N ALA A 506 -8.61 30.31 -9.67
CA ALA A 506 -9.38 30.70 -8.50
C ALA A 506 -9.33 29.61 -7.42
N TYR A 507 -9.43 28.32 -7.80
CA TYR A 507 -9.29 27.19 -6.88
C TYR A 507 -7.90 27.16 -6.22
N ALA A 508 -6.84 27.24 -7.02
CA ALA A 508 -5.46 27.20 -6.51
C ALA A 508 -5.15 28.35 -5.52
N SER A 509 -5.85 29.48 -5.65
CA SER A 509 -5.65 30.66 -4.78
C SER A 509 -6.00 30.39 -3.32
N PHE A 510 -7.10 29.67 -3.06
CA PHE A 510 -7.52 29.33 -1.71
C PHE A 510 -7.00 27.97 -1.24
N ALA A 511 -6.68 27.05 -2.13
CA ALA A 511 -6.17 25.71 -1.80
C ALA A 511 -4.64 25.65 -1.63
N ASN A 512 -4.01 26.74 -1.18
CA ASN A 512 -2.55 26.87 -0.98
C ASN A 512 -1.69 26.43 -2.19
N GLY A 513 -2.19 26.62 -3.41
CA GLY A 513 -1.52 26.24 -4.65
C GLY A 513 -1.82 24.83 -5.16
N CYS A 514 -2.70 24.05 -4.50
CA CYS A 514 -3.22 22.79 -5.04
C CYS A 514 -3.82 22.99 -6.45
N GLY A 515 -3.42 22.15 -7.41
CA GLY A 515 -3.81 22.25 -8.81
C GLY A 515 -3.12 23.37 -9.60
N THR A 516 -2.07 23.98 -9.07
CA THR A 516 -1.27 24.96 -9.83
C THR A 516 -0.66 24.31 -11.07
N GLY A 517 -0.93 24.90 -12.25
CA GLY A 517 -0.50 24.36 -13.55
C GLY A 517 -1.62 23.68 -14.35
N SER A 518 -2.78 23.41 -13.72
CA SER A 518 -3.96 22.83 -14.38
C SER A 518 -4.48 23.67 -15.54
N ASP A 519 -4.27 24.99 -15.51
CA ASP A 519 -4.72 25.89 -16.56
C ASP A 519 -4.00 25.62 -17.90
N TYR A 520 -2.68 25.51 -17.84
CA TYR A 520 -1.89 25.12 -19.02
C TYR A 520 -1.99 23.63 -19.33
N LEU A 521 -2.19 22.77 -18.32
CA LEU A 521 -2.40 21.35 -18.54
C LEU A 521 -3.66 21.09 -19.39
N ALA A 522 -4.77 21.75 -19.06
CA ALA A 522 -6.00 21.65 -19.84
C ALA A 522 -5.81 22.06 -21.31
N LEU A 523 -5.07 23.15 -21.54
CA LEU A 523 -4.73 23.58 -22.90
C LEU A 523 -3.87 22.55 -23.64
N ALA A 524 -2.89 21.96 -22.94
CA ALA A 524 -1.99 20.97 -23.50
C ALA A 524 -2.71 19.67 -23.87
N GLU A 525 -3.49 19.12 -22.94
CA GLU A 525 -4.27 17.89 -23.14
C GLU A 525 -5.30 18.07 -24.27
N TYR A 526 -6.06 19.17 -24.26
CA TYR A 526 -7.01 19.47 -25.33
C TYR A 526 -6.32 19.58 -26.69
N ALA A 527 -5.18 20.28 -26.74
CA ALA A 527 -4.42 20.45 -27.96
C ALA A 527 -3.88 19.12 -28.48
N LEU A 528 -3.37 18.24 -27.62
CA LEU A 528 -2.91 16.91 -28.02
C LEU A 528 -4.09 16.08 -28.54
N GLU A 529 -5.16 15.94 -27.75
CA GLU A 529 -6.33 15.10 -28.07
C GLU A 529 -7.02 15.52 -29.38
N THR A 530 -6.96 16.82 -29.74
CA THR A 530 -7.52 17.35 -30.99
C THR A 530 -6.49 17.47 -32.13
N GLY A 531 -5.22 17.12 -31.90
CA GLY A 531 -4.16 17.07 -32.91
C GLY A 531 -3.49 18.40 -33.25
N ASN A 532 -3.45 19.36 -32.32
CA ASN A 532 -2.67 20.60 -32.40
C ASN A 532 -1.34 20.46 -31.64
N LEU A 533 -0.33 19.93 -32.33
CA LEU A 533 0.93 19.47 -31.73
C LEU A 533 1.77 20.60 -31.11
N GLU A 534 1.86 21.75 -31.78
CA GLU A 534 2.67 22.89 -31.32
C GLU A 534 2.09 23.51 -30.04
N THR A 535 0.75 23.64 -30.00
CA THR A 535 0.06 24.16 -28.82
C THR A 535 0.17 23.18 -27.65
N ALA A 536 0.18 21.87 -27.92
CA ALA A 536 0.36 20.84 -26.89
C ALA A 536 1.74 20.93 -26.23
N GLU A 537 2.81 21.05 -27.02
CA GLU A 537 4.19 21.14 -26.51
C GLU A 537 4.39 22.37 -25.62
N LEU A 538 4.05 23.55 -26.15
CA LEU A 538 4.23 24.82 -25.46
C LEU A 538 3.49 24.85 -24.11
N ASN A 539 2.22 24.42 -24.10
CA ASN A 539 1.43 24.44 -22.88
C ASN A 539 1.84 23.36 -21.88
N SER A 540 2.35 22.21 -22.35
CA SER A 540 2.90 21.20 -21.43
C SER A 540 4.10 21.75 -20.65
N PHE A 541 5.05 22.42 -21.34
CA PHE A 541 6.17 23.06 -20.67
C PHE A 541 5.72 24.15 -19.70
N LYS A 542 4.77 25.02 -20.09
CA LYS A 542 4.21 26.04 -19.20
C LYS A 542 3.57 25.42 -17.95
N SER A 543 2.84 24.32 -18.12
CA SER A 543 2.25 23.56 -17.02
C SER A 543 3.32 23.02 -16.08
N ILE A 544 4.36 22.37 -16.62
CA ILE A 544 5.49 21.83 -15.83
C ILE A 544 6.19 22.93 -15.02
N TYR A 545 6.56 24.03 -15.67
CA TYR A 545 7.22 25.14 -14.97
C TYR A 545 6.35 25.71 -13.86
N LYS A 546 5.05 25.90 -14.13
CA LYS A 546 4.11 26.46 -13.16
C LYS A 546 3.86 25.50 -11.99
N ALA A 547 3.63 24.21 -12.28
CA ALA A 547 3.43 23.16 -11.30
C ALA A 547 4.64 22.99 -10.36
N ARG A 548 5.87 23.06 -10.90
CA ARG A 548 7.11 23.03 -10.09
C ARG A 548 7.20 24.16 -9.06
N THR A 549 6.64 25.35 -9.33
CA THR A 549 6.65 26.47 -8.35
C THR A 549 5.85 26.17 -7.07
N LYS A 550 4.99 25.15 -7.10
CA LYS A 550 4.12 24.73 -6.00
C LYS A 550 4.17 23.22 -5.77
N GLU A 551 5.21 22.53 -6.26
CA GLU A 551 5.43 21.09 -6.04
C GLU A 551 4.18 20.24 -6.38
N GLN A 552 3.47 20.60 -7.45
CA GLN A 552 2.22 19.93 -7.84
C GLN A 552 2.50 18.65 -8.64
N ILE A 553 2.85 17.57 -7.94
CA ILE A 553 3.30 16.32 -8.54
C ILE A 553 2.25 15.67 -9.46
N CYS A 554 0.98 15.61 -9.06
CA CYS A 554 -0.09 15.08 -9.92
C CYS A 554 -0.18 15.83 -11.27
N ILE A 555 -0.03 17.15 -11.26
CA ILE A 555 -0.02 17.97 -12.49
C ILE A 555 1.24 17.72 -13.32
N LEU A 556 2.40 17.54 -12.67
CA LEU A 556 3.64 17.16 -13.36
C LEU A 556 3.52 15.81 -14.05
N ILE A 557 2.85 14.82 -13.43
CA ILE A 557 2.62 13.51 -14.03
C ILE A 557 1.80 13.65 -15.31
N CYS A 558 0.65 14.34 -15.26
CA CYS A 558 -0.20 14.54 -16.44
C CYS A 558 0.49 15.33 -17.56
N ALA A 559 1.25 16.37 -17.21
CA ALA A 559 1.96 17.20 -18.19
C ALA A 559 3.11 16.44 -18.88
N ASN A 560 3.90 15.68 -18.13
CA ASN A 560 4.94 14.82 -18.69
C ASN A 560 4.33 13.68 -19.53
N PHE A 561 3.23 13.08 -19.08
CA PHE A 561 2.52 12.06 -19.85
C PHE A 561 2.03 12.60 -21.21
N THR A 562 1.50 13.84 -21.23
CA THR A 562 1.11 14.54 -22.46
C THR A 562 2.31 14.75 -23.39
N LEU A 563 3.47 15.18 -22.86
CA LEU A 563 4.70 15.35 -23.66
C LEU A 563 5.23 14.04 -24.23
N VAL A 564 5.24 12.97 -23.44
CA VAL A 564 5.73 11.66 -23.89
C VAL A 564 4.88 11.15 -25.06
N ARG A 565 3.54 11.22 -24.94
CA ARG A 565 2.62 10.86 -26.03
C ARG A 565 2.86 11.71 -27.28
N LEU A 566 3.08 13.01 -27.11
CA LEU A 566 3.43 13.91 -28.21
C LEU A 566 4.75 13.52 -28.87
N TYR A 567 5.78 13.19 -28.10
CA TYR A 567 7.11 12.85 -28.62
C TYR A 567 7.10 11.52 -29.38
N ILE A 568 6.30 10.55 -28.94
CA ILE A 568 6.05 9.32 -29.69
C ILE A 568 5.46 9.66 -31.07
N LEU A 569 4.45 10.54 -31.12
CA LEU A 569 3.85 11.00 -32.40
C LEU A 569 4.80 11.83 -33.27
N GLN A 570 5.83 12.45 -32.69
CA GLN A 570 6.88 13.16 -33.41
C GLN A 570 8.04 12.25 -33.85
N GLY A 571 8.05 10.97 -33.46
CA GLY A 571 9.16 10.04 -33.72
C GLY A 571 10.38 10.22 -32.81
N LYS A 572 10.24 10.96 -31.71
CA LYS A 572 11.27 11.18 -30.69
C LYS A 572 11.16 10.16 -29.54
N ILE A 573 10.99 8.87 -29.86
CA ILE A 573 10.62 7.84 -28.87
C ILE A 573 11.71 7.66 -27.82
N SER A 574 12.98 7.61 -28.23
CA SER A 574 14.11 7.50 -27.30
C SER A 574 14.16 8.66 -26.28
N GLU A 575 13.96 9.89 -26.76
CA GLU A 575 13.90 11.08 -25.88
C GLU A 575 12.68 11.02 -24.94
N ALA A 576 11.55 10.53 -25.44
CA ALA A 576 10.32 10.37 -24.66
C ALA A 576 10.51 9.36 -23.51
N LEU A 577 11.13 8.21 -23.78
CA LEU A 577 11.39 7.18 -22.79
C LEU A 577 12.46 7.60 -21.77
N GLU A 578 13.52 8.28 -22.20
CA GLU A 578 14.54 8.82 -21.30
C GLU A 578 13.94 9.87 -20.35
N MET A 579 13.17 10.81 -20.90
CA MET A 579 12.44 11.81 -20.11
C MET A 579 11.49 11.18 -19.10
N PHE A 580 10.71 10.18 -19.53
CA PHE A 580 9.77 9.49 -18.65
C PHE A 580 10.47 8.73 -17.53
N THR A 581 11.56 8.02 -17.84
CA THR A 581 12.34 7.25 -16.85
C THR A 581 12.94 8.17 -15.79
N GLN A 582 13.53 9.29 -16.20
CA GLN A 582 14.09 10.27 -15.26
C GLN A 582 13.01 10.84 -14.33
N PHE A 583 11.84 11.15 -14.87
CA PHE A 583 10.74 11.70 -14.08
C PHE A 583 10.10 10.65 -13.16
N GLU A 584 10.03 9.40 -13.59
CA GLU A 584 9.58 8.29 -12.75
C GLU A 584 10.48 8.10 -11.52
N GLU A 585 11.80 8.21 -11.68
CA GLU A 585 12.74 8.15 -10.56
C GLU A 585 12.47 9.29 -9.55
N GLU A 586 12.32 10.54 -10.03
CA GLU A 586 12.01 11.72 -9.20
C GLU A 586 10.73 11.52 -8.37
N VAL A 587 9.68 10.98 -8.96
CA VAL A 587 8.39 10.79 -8.27
C VAL A 587 8.41 9.56 -7.36
N SER A 588 9.12 8.50 -7.74
CA SER A 588 9.23 7.28 -6.91
C SER A 588 9.91 7.55 -5.57
N GLU A 589 10.83 8.52 -5.50
CA GLU A 589 11.48 8.96 -4.26
C GLU A 589 10.50 9.57 -3.24
N LEU A 590 9.33 10.05 -3.68
CA LEU A 590 8.31 10.62 -2.80
C LEU A 590 7.54 9.57 -1.99
N ASN A 591 7.63 8.29 -2.39
CA ASN A 591 6.93 7.16 -1.79
C ASN A 591 5.42 7.40 -1.56
N ASN A 592 4.73 7.91 -2.59
CA ASN A 592 3.28 8.14 -2.56
C ASN A 592 2.56 7.08 -3.42
N PRO A 593 1.67 6.24 -2.85
CA PRO A 593 1.00 5.15 -3.55
C PRO A 593 0.17 5.59 -4.75
N ILE A 594 -0.49 6.73 -4.61
CA ILE A 594 -1.37 7.26 -5.66
C ILE A 594 -0.52 7.70 -6.86
N TYR A 595 0.61 8.36 -6.61
CA TYR A 595 1.54 8.76 -7.66
C TYR A 595 2.22 7.56 -8.31
N ASN A 596 2.63 6.56 -7.52
CA ASN A 596 3.20 5.31 -8.04
C ASN A 596 2.22 4.59 -8.97
N THR A 597 0.96 4.48 -8.55
CA THR A 597 -0.12 3.87 -9.34
C THR A 597 -0.38 4.67 -10.62
N THR A 598 -0.42 6.00 -10.53
CA THR A 598 -0.60 6.89 -11.71
C THR A 598 0.55 6.74 -12.71
N LEU A 599 1.79 6.61 -12.23
CA LEU A 599 2.96 6.37 -13.09
C LEU A 599 2.90 5.01 -13.79
N ASP A 600 2.44 3.97 -13.10
CA ASP A 600 2.21 2.66 -13.71
C ASP A 600 1.15 2.74 -14.82
N MET A 601 0.11 3.56 -14.63
CA MET A 601 -0.86 3.83 -15.68
C MET A 601 -0.22 4.53 -16.89
N CYS A 602 0.62 5.55 -16.65
CA CYS A 602 1.39 6.21 -17.70
C CYS A 602 2.26 5.20 -18.45
N LYS A 603 3.06 4.38 -17.76
CA LYS A 603 3.90 3.32 -18.35
C LYS A 603 3.09 2.35 -19.18
N GLY A 604 2.00 1.83 -18.61
CA GLY A 604 1.15 0.86 -19.28
C GLY A 604 0.57 1.42 -20.57
N TYR A 605 0.15 2.69 -20.56
CA TYR A 605 -0.32 3.36 -21.76
C TYR A 605 0.80 3.60 -22.78
N ILE A 606 1.96 4.09 -22.34
CA ILE A 606 3.13 4.36 -23.20
C ILE A 606 3.59 3.07 -23.89
N TYR A 607 3.82 2.00 -23.13
CA TYR A 607 4.28 0.73 -23.69
C TYR A 607 3.21 0.04 -24.54
N ALA A 608 1.93 0.24 -24.23
CA ALA A 608 0.86 -0.19 -25.12
C ALA A 608 0.88 0.54 -26.47
N CYS A 609 1.15 1.85 -26.49
CA CYS A 609 1.31 2.62 -27.73
C CYS A 609 2.54 2.17 -28.55
N LEU A 610 3.57 1.65 -27.89
CA LEU A 610 4.79 1.18 -28.52
C LEU A 610 4.76 -0.33 -28.87
N ASP A 611 3.63 -1.01 -28.74
CA ASP A 611 3.46 -2.45 -29.01
C ASP A 611 4.37 -3.37 -28.14
N HIS A 612 4.68 -2.93 -26.91
CA HIS A 612 5.51 -3.64 -25.92
C HIS A 612 4.66 -4.19 -24.77
N ALA A 613 3.86 -5.23 -25.04
CA ALA A 613 2.95 -5.82 -24.06
C ALA A 613 3.67 -6.31 -22.78
N GLU A 614 4.89 -6.82 -22.93
CA GLU A 614 5.72 -7.35 -21.85
C GLU A 614 6.19 -6.29 -20.85
N LYS A 615 6.14 -5.00 -21.22
CA LYS A 615 6.57 -3.88 -20.37
C LYS A 615 5.40 -3.16 -19.68
N ILE A 616 4.15 -3.57 -19.97
CA ILE A 616 2.97 -3.06 -19.26
C ILE A 616 3.01 -3.62 -17.82
N PRO A 617 2.73 -2.84 -16.77
CA PRO A 617 2.66 -3.37 -15.40
C PRO A 617 1.71 -4.58 -15.31
N TYR A 618 2.15 -5.64 -14.60
CA TYR A 618 1.47 -6.94 -14.63
C TYR A 618 0.00 -6.87 -14.16
N TRP A 619 -0.30 -6.09 -13.12
CA TRP A 619 -1.66 -5.92 -12.60
C TRP A 619 -2.61 -5.29 -13.64
N LEU A 620 -2.11 -4.37 -14.47
CA LEU A 620 -2.85 -3.79 -15.60
C LEU A 620 -3.05 -4.79 -16.75
N GLN A 621 -2.13 -5.74 -16.93
CA GLN A 621 -2.31 -6.82 -17.91
C GLN A 621 -3.40 -7.82 -17.49
N LYS A 622 -3.56 -8.06 -16.18
CA LYS A 622 -4.51 -9.03 -15.63
C LYS A 622 -5.88 -8.45 -15.29
N GLY A 623 -6.01 -7.13 -15.22
CA GLY A 623 -7.27 -6.50 -14.86
C GLY A 623 -7.55 -6.51 -13.35
N GLU A 624 -6.52 -6.64 -12.51
CA GLU A 624 -6.67 -6.77 -11.04
C GLU A 624 -6.85 -5.40 -10.37
N MET A 625 -7.99 -4.74 -10.63
CA MET A 625 -8.28 -3.37 -10.19
C MET A 625 -8.65 -3.23 -8.71
N THR A 626 -8.84 -4.34 -7.98
CA THR A 626 -9.28 -4.34 -6.57
C THR A 626 -8.13 -4.29 -5.57
N LYS A 627 -6.86 -4.24 -6.01
CA LYS A 627 -5.66 -4.41 -5.17
C LYS A 627 -4.74 -3.18 -5.11
N ALA A 628 -5.15 -2.03 -5.63
CA ALA A 628 -4.35 -0.80 -5.60
C ALA A 628 -5.13 0.37 -4.99
N ASP A 629 -4.40 1.33 -4.42
CA ASP A 629 -4.95 2.52 -3.77
C ASP A 629 -5.47 3.52 -4.83
N PHE A 630 -6.77 3.47 -5.10
CA PHE A 630 -7.41 4.35 -6.08
C PHE A 630 -8.33 5.38 -5.44
N PHE A 631 -8.34 6.59 -6.00
CA PHE A 631 -9.55 7.39 -5.95
C PHE A 631 -10.62 6.71 -6.82
N TYR A 632 -11.79 6.48 -6.23
CA TYR A 632 -12.95 5.95 -6.96
C TYR A 632 -13.24 6.74 -8.25
N GLN A 633 -12.99 8.05 -8.21
CA GLN A 633 -13.17 9.01 -9.30
C GLN A 633 -12.23 8.80 -10.51
N GLY A 634 -11.03 8.24 -10.32
CA GLY A 634 -10.01 8.09 -11.36
C GLY A 634 -9.91 6.69 -11.98
N ILE A 635 -10.55 5.69 -11.36
CA ILE A 635 -10.33 4.25 -11.66
C ILE A 635 -10.63 3.86 -13.11
N ALA A 636 -11.53 4.58 -13.78
CA ALA A 636 -12.00 4.25 -15.12
C ALA A 636 -10.85 4.20 -16.15
N PHE A 637 -9.82 5.06 -16.02
CA PHE A 637 -8.72 5.11 -16.98
C PHE A 637 -7.90 3.80 -17.01
N ASN A 638 -7.88 3.03 -15.92
CA ASN A 638 -7.22 1.72 -15.87
C ASN A 638 -7.76 0.75 -16.92
N TYR A 639 -9.07 0.78 -17.20
CA TYR A 639 -9.71 -0.11 -18.16
C TYR A 639 -9.33 0.20 -19.61
N ILE A 640 -8.91 1.43 -19.91
CA ILE A 640 -8.33 1.77 -21.22
C ILE A 640 -7.02 1.01 -21.40
N ILE A 641 -6.18 0.97 -20.38
CA ILE A 641 -4.87 0.30 -20.43
C ILE A 641 -5.05 -1.22 -20.43
N TYR A 642 -5.99 -1.75 -19.64
CA TYR A 642 -6.30 -3.18 -19.66
C TYR A 642 -6.80 -3.62 -21.04
N GLY A 643 -7.72 -2.86 -21.65
CA GLY A 643 -8.18 -3.13 -23.02
C GLY A 643 -7.04 -3.08 -24.04
N LYS A 644 -6.13 -2.11 -23.92
CA LYS A 644 -4.90 -2.05 -24.73
C LYS A 644 -3.99 -3.27 -24.50
N ALA A 645 -3.78 -3.71 -23.26
CA ALA A 645 -2.96 -4.88 -22.96
C ALA A 645 -3.53 -6.15 -23.61
N VAL A 646 -4.84 -6.39 -23.47
CA VAL A 646 -5.51 -7.54 -24.10
C VAL A 646 -5.47 -7.44 -25.62
N LEU A 647 -5.63 -6.25 -26.20
CA LEU A 647 -5.48 -6.03 -27.64
C LEU A 647 -4.11 -6.51 -28.16
N LEU A 648 -3.03 -6.26 -27.42
CA LEU A 648 -1.68 -6.70 -27.81
C LEU A 648 -1.49 -8.22 -27.73
N THR A 649 -2.22 -8.92 -26.87
CA THR A 649 -2.21 -10.40 -26.82
C THR A 649 -2.83 -11.05 -28.06
N LYS A 650 -3.55 -10.28 -28.89
CA LYS A 650 -4.32 -10.74 -30.05
C LYS A 650 -5.43 -11.73 -29.70
N ASN A 651 -5.83 -11.82 -28.43
CA ASN A 651 -6.99 -12.58 -28.00
C ASN A 651 -8.28 -11.78 -28.25
N TYR A 652 -8.72 -11.74 -29.52
CA TYR A 652 -9.85 -10.91 -29.94
C TYR A 652 -11.20 -11.38 -29.37
N VAL A 653 -11.33 -12.67 -29.04
CA VAL A 653 -12.53 -13.21 -28.36
C VAL A 653 -12.64 -12.61 -26.96
N GLN A 654 -11.55 -12.65 -26.19
CA GLN A 654 -11.50 -12.03 -24.88
C GLN A 654 -11.73 -10.52 -24.97
N LEU A 655 -11.09 -9.84 -25.92
CA LEU A 655 -11.27 -8.39 -26.10
C LEU A 655 -12.74 -8.03 -26.39
N ASN A 656 -13.41 -8.74 -27.29
CA ASN A 656 -14.81 -8.49 -27.63
C ASN A 656 -15.77 -8.74 -26.44
N MET A 657 -15.48 -9.73 -25.59
CA MET A 657 -16.25 -9.94 -24.37
C MET A 657 -16.01 -8.80 -23.36
N LEU A 658 -14.73 -8.43 -23.16
CA LEU A 658 -14.36 -7.40 -22.20
C LEU A 658 -14.89 -6.01 -22.56
N THR A 659 -15.20 -5.71 -23.82
CA THR A 659 -15.81 -4.42 -24.18
C THR A 659 -17.15 -4.17 -23.51
N GLU A 660 -17.94 -5.23 -23.24
CA GLU A 660 -19.20 -5.11 -22.48
C GLU A 660 -18.91 -4.83 -21.01
N TYR A 661 -17.92 -5.53 -20.44
CA TYR A 661 -17.47 -5.29 -19.07
C TYR A 661 -16.90 -3.87 -18.85
N PHE A 662 -16.07 -3.37 -19.78
CA PHE A 662 -15.51 -2.02 -19.69
C PHE A 662 -16.58 -0.94 -19.78
N GLN A 663 -17.66 -1.19 -20.53
CA GLN A 663 -18.77 -0.25 -20.68
C GLN A 663 -19.39 0.11 -19.31
N GLU A 664 -19.54 -0.86 -18.42
CA GLU A 664 -20.10 -0.65 -17.08
C GLU A 664 -19.25 0.32 -16.25
N HIS A 665 -17.92 0.16 -16.31
CA HIS A 665 -16.98 1.03 -15.57
C HIS A 665 -16.95 2.46 -16.10
N PHE A 666 -16.97 2.64 -17.43
CA PHE A 666 -17.04 3.98 -18.03
C PHE A 666 -18.39 4.66 -17.80
N ALA A 667 -19.48 3.89 -17.63
CA ALA A 667 -20.82 4.43 -17.40
C ALA A 667 -21.00 5.07 -16.02
N ILE A 668 -20.19 4.69 -15.02
CA ILE A 668 -20.26 5.24 -13.65
C ILE A 668 -20.16 6.77 -13.66
N PHE A 669 -19.17 7.31 -14.39
CA PHE A 669 -18.95 8.76 -14.52
C PHE A 669 -19.19 9.29 -15.95
N ASN A 670 -19.73 8.44 -16.82
CA ASN A 670 -20.01 8.72 -18.23
C ASN A 670 -18.76 9.17 -19.02
N ASN A 671 -17.61 8.53 -18.79
CA ASN A 671 -16.31 8.93 -19.34
C ASN A 671 -16.27 8.78 -20.88
N GLN A 672 -16.38 9.89 -21.61
CA GLN A 672 -16.53 9.87 -23.07
C GLN A 672 -15.29 9.34 -23.79
N LEU A 673 -14.08 9.70 -23.33
CA LEU A 673 -12.84 9.16 -23.91
C LEU A 673 -12.73 7.64 -23.69
N GLY A 674 -13.23 7.15 -22.54
CA GLY A 674 -13.33 5.72 -22.25
C GLY A 674 -14.22 5.00 -23.26
N PHE A 675 -15.40 5.56 -23.58
CA PHE A 675 -16.28 5.01 -24.62
C PHE A 675 -15.66 5.04 -26.02
N ILE A 676 -14.87 6.06 -26.36
CA ILE A 676 -14.15 6.12 -27.64
C ILE A 676 -13.12 4.99 -27.72
N HIS A 677 -12.29 4.80 -26.69
CA HIS A 677 -11.34 3.68 -26.62
C HIS A 677 -12.05 2.33 -26.67
N ASN A 678 -13.13 2.15 -25.92
CA ASN A 678 -13.90 0.92 -25.92
C ASN A 678 -14.47 0.59 -27.31
N SER A 679 -14.98 1.62 -28.02
CA SER A 679 -15.48 1.48 -29.40
C SER A 679 -14.37 1.12 -30.39
N ILE A 680 -13.13 1.55 -30.13
CA ILE A 680 -11.95 1.14 -30.92
C ILE A 680 -11.62 -0.33 -30.65
N PHE A 681 -11.65 -0.79 -29.40
CA PHE A 681 -11.44 -2.20 -29.07
C PHE A 681 -12.51 -3.11 -29.69
N GLU A 682 -13.77 -2.68 -29.65
CA GLU A 682 -14.90 -3.35 -30.32
C GLU A 682 -14.66 -3.39 -31.84
N THR A 683 -14.18 -2.29 -32.43
CA THR A 683 -13.84 -2.22 -33.86
C THR A 683 -12.79 -3.25 -34.24
N VAL A 684 -11.67 -3.30 -33.53
CA VAL A 684 -10.56 -4.20 -33.86
C VAL A 684 -10.96 -5.65 -33.66
N SER A 685 -11.65 -5.97 -32.56
CA SER A 685 -12.10 -7.33 -32.29
C SER A 685 -13.13 -7.80 -33.32
N LYS A 686 -14.14 -6.99 -33.66
CA LYS A 686 -15.12 -7.33 -34.70
C LYS A 686 -14.49 -7.48 -36.08
N TYR A 687 -13.54 -6.63 -36.44
CA TYR A 687 -12.80 -6.76 -37.69
C TYR A 687 -12.10 -8.12 -37.80
N LYS A 688 -11.44 -8.55 -36.72
CA LYS A 688 -10.67 -9.79 -36.68
C LYS A 688 -11.54 -11.05 -36.53
N LEU A 689 -12.70 -10.96 -35.90
CA LEU A 689 -13.60 -12.10 -35.67
C LEU A 689 -14.62 -12.30 -36.78
N TYR A 690 -15.22 -11.22 -37.29
CA TYR A 690 -16.38 -11.27 -38.19
C TYR A 690 -16.09 -10.72 -39.59
N GLY A 691 -14.98 -10.00 -39.76
CA GLY A 691 -14.48 -9.54 -41.05
C GLY A 691 -14.63 -8.03 -41.27
N GLN A 692 -14.27 -7.62 -42.49
CA GLN A 692 -14.12 -6.21 -42.86
C GLN A 692 -15.39 -5.38 -42.72
N LYS A 693 -16.54 -5.95 -43.09
CA LYS A 693 -17.81 -5.22 -43.10
C LYS A 693 -18.21 -4.77 -41.68
N GLU A 694 -18.11 -5.68 -40.72
CA GLU A 694 -18.42 -5.48 -39.31
C GLU A 694 -17.43 -4.49 -38.69
N GLY A 695 -16.14 -4.62 -39.03
CA GLY A 695 -15.10 -3.65 -38.63
C GLY A 695 -15.38 -2.23 -39.14
N ILE A 696 -15.79 -2.07 -40.41
CA ILE A 696 -16.14 -0.75 -40.97
C ILE A 696 -17.35 -0.14 -40.25
N ILE A 697 -18.39 -0.93 -39.98
CA ILE A 697 -19.59 -0.47 -39.26
C ILE A 697 -19.21 0.01 -37.86
N ALA A 698 -18.41 -0.76 -37.14
CA ALA A 698 -17.95 -0.41 -35.80
C ALA A 698 -17.06 0.85 -35.82
N LEU A 699 -16.11 0.95 -36.76
CA LEU A 699 -15.22 2.11 -36.85
C LEU A 699 -15.96 3.40 -37.20
N LYS A 700 -16.99 3.35 -38.06
CA LYS A 700 -17.84 4.52 -38.36
C LYS A 700 -18.54 5.04 -37.10
N LYS A 701 -19.03 4.14 -36.25
CA LYS A 701 -19.62 4.50 -34.94
C LYS A 701 -18.56 5.15 -34.04
N ALA A 702 -17.38 4.56 -33.92
CA ALA A 702 -16.29 5.11 -33.11
C ALA A 702 -15.88 6.52 -33.60
N LEU A 703 -15.65 6.70 -34.91
CA LEU A 703 -15.32 7.99 -35.52
C LEU A 703 -16.40 9.04 -35.28
N SER A 704 -17.69 8.66 -35.32
CA SER A 704 -18.79 9.58 -35.00
C SER A 704 -18.73 10.08 -33.55
N LEU A 705 -18.30 9.26 -32.59
CA LEU A 705 -18.14 9.67 -31.19
C LEU A 705 -17.00 10.71 -31.06
N GLY A 706 -15.86 10.46 -31.70
CA GLY A 706 -14.72 11.38 -31.67
C GLY A 706 -14.94 12.67 -32.49
N GLN A 707 -15.72 12.60 -33.57
CA GLN A 707 -15.94 13.74 -34.48
C GLN A 707 -16.62 14.92 -33.79
N THR A 708 -17.55 14.67 -32.86
CA THR A 708 -18.32 15.71 -32.14
C THR A 708 -17.41 16.73 -31.44
N ASP A 709 -16.30 16.27 -30.85
CA ASP A 709 -15.34 17.09 -30.11
C ASP A 709 -13.97 17.19 -30.82
N HIS A 710 -13.89 16.76 -32.08
CA HIS A 710 -12.65 16.68 -32.87
C HIS A 710 -11.52 15.85 -32.23
N ILE A 711 -11.86 14.83 -31.44
CA ILE A 711 -10.91 13.94 -30.77
C ILE A 711 -10.26 13.01 -31.80
N VAL A 712 -8.93 13.03 -31.90
CA VAL A 712 -8.17 12.23 -32.88
C VAL A 712 -7.23 11.21 -32.24
N MET A 713 -6.67 11.50 -31.06
CA MET A 713 -5.54 10.72 -30.51
C MET A 713 -5.85 9.25 -30.21
N PRO A 714 -7.03 8.87 -29.68
CA PRO A 714 -7.37 7.46 -29.49
C PRO A 714 -7.26 6.65 -30.78
N PHE A 715 -7.60 7.24 -31.94
CA PHE A 715 -7.48 6.56 -33.23
C PHE A 715 -6.02 6.51 -33.71
N VAL A 716 -5.30 7.63 -33.56
CA VAL A 716 -3.89 7.76 -33.96
C VAL A 716 -3.00 6.78 -33.18
N GLU A 717 -3.17 6.69 -31.87
CA GLU A 717 -2.38 5.81 -30.98
C GLU A 717 -2.78 4.33 -31.08
N ASN A 718 -3.84 4.01 -31.82
CA ASN A 718 -4.21 2.63 -32.18
C ASN A 718 -4.13 2.40 -33.71
N ALA A 719 -3.42 3.28 -34.44
CA ALA A 719 -3.32 3.23 -35.89
C ALA A 719 -2.80 1.90 -36.42
N LEU A 720 -1.87 1.23 -35.70
CA LEU A 720 -1.35 -0.10 -36.04
C LEU A 720 -2.45 -1.12 -36.29
N HIS A 721 -3.58 -1.00 -35.58
CA HIS A 721 -4.70 -1.93 -35.66
C HIS A 721 -5.85 -1.42 -36.53
N LEU A 722 -5.88 -0.12 -36.84
CA LEU A 722 -7.01 0.53 -37.52
C LEU A 722 -6.71 0.96 -38.97
N ILE A 723 -5.44 1.11 -39.34
CA ILE A 723 -5.04 1.82 -40.58
C ILE A 723 -5.66 1.24 -41.85
N GLU A 724 -5.80 -0.08 -41.95
CA GLU A 724 -6.41 -0.74 -43.12
C GLU A 724 -7.87 -0.30 -43.33
N ILE A 725 -8.67 -0.34 -42.25
CA ILE A 725 -10.09 0.02 -42.29
C ILE A 725 -10.24 1.53 -42.41
N LEU A 726 -9.39 2.30 -41.72
CA LEU A 726 -9.41 3.76 -41.75
C LEU A 726 -9.17 4.30 -43.16
N LYS A 727 -8.23 3.71 -43.92
CA LYS A 727 -7.98 4.06 -45.33
C LYS A 727 -9.21 3.86 -46.21
N ILE A 728 -9.92 2.73 -46.03
CA ILE A 728 -11.15 2.44 -46.79
C ILE A 728 -12.23 3.47 -46.48
N ILE A 729 -12.44 3.79 -45.20
CA ILE A 729 -13.44 4.79 -44.79
C ILE A 729 -13.06 6.17 -45.32
N ALA A 730 -11.79 6.57 -45.24
CA ALA A 730 -11.32 7.87 -45.73
C ALA A 730 -11.49 8.01 -47.25
N LEU A 731 -11.23 6.95 -48.03
CA LEU A 731 -11.46 6.94 -49.48
C LEU A 731 -12.95 7.13 -49.83
N GLN A 732 -13.86 6.62 -48.99
CA GLN A 732 -15.30 6.81 -49.14
C GLN A 732 -15.80 8.17 -48.65
N ASN A 733 -14.96 8.96 -47.97
CA ASN A 733 -15.33 10.22 -47.30
C ASN A 733 -14.26 11.30 -47.53
N LEU A 734 -13.92 11.57 -48.79
CA LEU A 734 -12.88 12.55 -49.15
C LEU A 734 -13.17 13.96 -48.62
N ASP A 735 -14.44 14.36 -48.56
CA ASP A 735 -14.86 15.68 -48.10
C ASP A 735 -14.93 15.82 -46.56
N ASN A 736 -14.75 14.73 -45.81
CA ASN A 736 -14.80 14.77 -44.34
C ASN A 736 -13.42 15.13 -43.74
N ASN A 737 -13.21 16.41 -43.49
CA ASN A 737 -11.97 16.95 -42.91
C ASN A 737 -11.52 16.26 -41.61
N TYR A 738 -12.45 15.82 -40.76
CA TYR A 738 -12.11 15.12 -39.52
C TYR A 738 -11.50 13.75 -39.81
N ILE A 739 -12.14 12.94 -40.67
CA ILE A 739 -11.63 11.62 -41.06
C ILE A 739 -10.27 11.73 -41.76
N GLN A 740 -10.11 12.72 -42.66
CA GLN A 740 -8.83 12.97 -43.32
C GLN A 740 -7.74 13.36 -42.34
N LYS A 741 -8.06 14.19 -41.33
CA LYS A 741 -7.12 14.55 -40.26
C LYS A 741 -6.69 13.33 -39.43
N VAL A 742 -7.64 12.47 -39.05
CA VAL A 742 -7.36 11.23 -38.31
C VAL A 742 -6.45 10.32 -39.14
N LEU A 743 -6.72 10.15 -40.43
CA LEU A 743 -5.88 9.35 -41.33
C LEU A 743 -4.46 9.94 -41.44
N ALA A 744 -4.32 11.23 -41.73
CA ALA A 744 -3.02 11.87 -41.91
C ALA A 744 -2.14 11.77 -40.65
N LEU A 745 -2.72 11.99 -39.47
CA LEU A 745 -2.00 11.83 -38.19
C LEU A 745 -1.67 10.36 -37.89
N SER A 746 -2.58 9.43 -38.24
CA SER A 746 -2.32 7.98 -38.09
C SER A 746 -1.18 7.50 -38.99
N GLU A 747 -1.10 7.99 -40.23
CA GLU A 747 0.00 7.68 -41.14
C GLU A 747 1.33 8.22 -40.63
N LYS A 748 1.34 9.48 -40.16
CA LYS A 748 2.51 10.08 -39.52
C LYS A 748 2.96 9.28 -38.30
N TYR A 749 2.03 8.87 -37.44
CA TYR A 749 2.32 8.06 -36.26
C TYR A 749 2.98 6.73 -36.61
N LEU A 750 2.46 6.03 -37.63
CA LEU A 750 3.04 4.78 -38.10
C LEU A 750 4.44 4.97 -38.72
N GLU A 751 4.68 6.09 -39.41
CA GLU A 751 6.01 6.45 -39.91
C GLU A 751 6.98 6.69 -38.76
N SER A 752 6.55 7.41 -37.71
CA SER A 752 7.32 7.64 -36.49
C SER A 752 7.72 6.34 -35.79
N LEU A 753 6.80 5.38 -35.65
CA LEU A 753 7.11 4.07 -35.05
C LEU A 753 8.10 3.25 -35.90
N LYS A 754 7.99 3.28 -37.23
CA LYS A 754 8.92 2.60 -38.14
C LYS A 754 10.32 3.20 -38.09
N ASN A 755 10.41 4.53 -38.06
CA ASN A 755 11.68 5.23 -37.99
C ASN A 755 12.42 4.93 -36.68
N ASP A 756 11.71 4.78 -35.57
CA ASP A 756 12.33 4.35 -34.31
C ASP A 756 12.71 2.88 -34.30
N GLN A 757 11.95 1.96 -34.90
CA GLN A 757 12.41 0.57 -35.08
C GLN A 757 13.74 0.53 -35.86
N ILE A 758 13.94 1.41 -36.85
CA ILE A 758 15.21 1.55 -37.58
C ILE A 758 16.31 2.19 -36.70
N ILE A 759 15.96 3.07 -35.74
CA ILE A 759 16.87 3.70 -34.78
C ILE A 759 17.18 2.80 -33.57
N GLN A 760 16.31 1.86 -33.19
CA GLN A 760 16.54 0.86 -32.13
C GLN A 760 17.72 -0.06 -32.47
N TYR A 761 18.01 -0.22 -33.76
CA TYR A 761 19.22 -0.88 -34.27
C TYR A 761 20.46 0.05 -34.32
N LYS A 762 20.35 1.33 -33.93
CA LYS A 762 21.50 2.23 -33.76
C LYS A 762 21.93 2.27 -32.30
N LEU A 763 23.19 1.93 -32.07
CA LEU A 763 23.88 2.12 -30.80
C LEU A 763 23.80 3.60 -30.37
N THR A 764 23.61 3.85 -29.08
CA THR A 764 23.67 5.23 -28.55
C THR A 764 25.07 5.80 -28.71
N ARG A 765 25.22 7.13 -28.67
CA ARG A 765 26.52 7.79 -28.75
C ARG A 765 27.53 7.23 -27.73
N ARG A 766 27.06 6.92 -26.50
CA ARG A 766 27.89 6.36 -25.44
C ARG A 766 28.27 4.90 -25.68
N GLU A 767 27.35 4.12 -26.24
CA GLU A 767 27.62 2.75 -26.66
C GLU A 767 28.63 2.71 -27.83
N ILE A 768 28.53 3.65 -28.79
CA ILE A 768 29.50 3.81 -29.88
C ILE A 768 30.88 4.16 -29.33
N GLU A 769 30.99 5.11 -28.39
CA GLU A 769 32.25 5.47 -27.74
C GLU A 769 32.88 4.28 -27.01
N VAL A 770 32.09 3.55 -26.22
CA VAL A 770 32.54 2.32 -25.54
C VAL A 770 33.01 1.27 -26.56
N LEU A 771 32.29 1.12 -27.68
CA LEU A 771 32.62 0.14 -28.71
C LEU A 771 33.88 0.51 -29.51
N LYS A 772 34.09 1.81 -29.81
CA LYS A 772 35.30 2.34 -30.47
C LYS A 772 36.54 2.13 -29.60
N LEU A 773 36.49 2.53 -28.34
CA LEU A 773 37.59 2.30 -27.40
C LEU A 773 37.86 0.80 -27.21
N SER A 774 36.82 -0.04 -27.28
CA SER A 774 37.00 -1.49 -27.25
C SER A 774 37.69 -2.05 -28.50
N ALA A 775 37.41 -1.47 -29.67
CA ALA A 775 38.03 -1.81 -30.95
C ALA A 775 39.49 -1.36 -31.02
N GLU A 776 39.84 -0.28 -30.32
CA GLU A 776 41.22 0.19 -30.10
C GLU A 776 42.01 -0.69 -29.09
N GLY A 777 41.39 -1.72 -28.52
CA GLY A 777 42.05 -2.71 -27.67
C GLY A 777 41.96 -2.44 -26.18
N LEU A 778 41.25 -1.39 -25.75
CA LEU A 778 41.11 -1.09 -24.32
C LEU A 778 40.26 -2.14 -23.60
N ASN A 779 40.65 -2.44 -22.35
CA ASN A 779 39.88 -3.28 -21.44
C ASN A 779 38.82 -2.44 -20.69
N ARG A 780 37.89 -3.09 -19.99
CA ARG A 780 36.75 -2.41 -19.35
C ARG A 780 37.16 -1.37 -18.31
N GLU A 781 38.27 -1.61 -17.62
CA GLU A 781 38.86 -0.67 -16.65
C GLU A 781 39.43 0.57 -17.32
N ALA A 782 40.20 0.40 -18.39
CA ALA A 782 40.74 1.49 -19.18
C ALA A 782 39.64 2.32 -19.84
N ILE A 783 38.57 1.69 -20.35
CA ILE A 783 37.40 2.38 -20.91
C ILE A 783 36.68 3.18 -19.83
N ALA A 784 36.48 2.59 -18.64
CA ALA A 784 35.87 3.25 -17.50
C ALA A 784 36.64 4.53 -17.11
N ASN A 785 37.96 4.43 -17.00
CA ASN A 785 38.84 5.57 -16.70
C ASN A 785 38.83 6.63 -17.82
N HIS A 786 38.86 6.20 -19.09
CA HIS A 786 38.87 7.10 -20.24
C HIS A 786 37.55 7.87 -20.40
N LEU A 787 36.43 7.28 -19.99
CA LEU A 787 35.10 7.88 -20.09
C LEU A 787 34.61 8.49 -18.77
N PHE A 788 35.42 8.45 -17.70
CA PHE A 788 35.06 8.91 -16.35
C PHE A 788 33.76 8.27 -15.81
N ILE A 789 33.60 6.95 -15.97
CA ILE A 789 32.44 6.17 -15.51
C ILE A 789 32.88 4.91 -14.76
N SER A 790 31.98 4.23 -14.04
CA SER A 790 32.30 2.99 -13.33
C SER A 790 32.50 1.80 -14.30
N GLN A 791 33.30 0.80 -13.89
CA GLN A 791 33.41 -0.46 -14.64
C GLN A 791 32.06 -1.19 -14.77
N GLY A 792 31.18 -1.04 -13.78
CA GLY A 792 29.81 -1.56 -13.83
C GLY A 792 28.99 -0.93 -14.96
N THR A 793 29.11 0.39 -15.13
CA THR A 793 28.47 1.15 -16.22
C THR A 793 28.97 0.69 -17.59
N VAL A 794 30.29 0.47 -17.75
CA VAL A 794 30.86 -0.10 -18.99
C VAL A 794 30.32 -1.49 -19.28
N LYS A 795 30.15 -2.35 -18.26
CA LYS A 795 29.55 -3.69 -18.40
C LYS A 795 28.09 -3.60 -18.87
N THR A 796 27.32 -2.66 -18.34
CA THR A 796 25.94 -2.40 -18.78
C THR A 796 25.89 -1.94 -20.23
N HIS A 797 26.77 -1.03 -20.65
CA HIS A 797 26.86 -0.62 -22.06
C HIS A 797 27.19 -1.80 -22.98
N PHE A 798 28.12 -2.69 -22.61
CA PHE A 798 28.39 -3.89 -23.42
C PHE A 798 27.20 -4.84 -23.51
N ARG A 799 26.45 -5.03 -22.42
CA ARG A 799 25.23 -5.84 -22.44
C ARG A 799 24.21 -5.26 -23.44
N ASN A 800 24.01 -3.95 -23.40
CA ASN A 800 23.08 -3.27 -24.29
C ASN A 800 23.56 -3.32 -25.76
N ILE A 801 24.87 -3.15 -26.01
CA ILE A 801 25.46 -3.30 -27.35
C ILE A 801 25.21 -4.70 -27.90
N TYR A 802 25.44 -5.73 -27.09
CA TYR A 802 25.26 -7.13 -27.50
C TYR A 802 23.80 -7.43 -27.82
N GLN A 803 22.88 -6.91 -27.02
CA GLN A 803 21.45 -7.04 -27.24
C GLN A 803 21.02 -6.30 -28.51
N LYS A 804 21.47 -5.06 -28.72
CA LYS A 804 21.08 -4.24 -29.88
C LYS A 804 21.66 -4.72 -31.21
N LEU A 805 22.85 -5.31 -31.20
CA LEU A 805 23.48 -5.89 -32.39
C LEU A 805 23.17 -7.39 -32.59
N GLU A 806 22.39 -8.00 -31.67
CA GLU A 806 22.07 -9.44 -31.68
C GLU A 806 23.30 -10.35 -31.73
N VAL A 807 24.32 -10.03 -30.93
CA VAL A 807 25.60 -10.74 -30.89
C VAL A 807 26.00 -11.13 -29.48
N ASN A 808 26.70 -12.26 -29.34
CA ASN A 808 27.00 -12.85 -28.02
C ASN A 808 28.40 -12.53 -27.48
N GLY A 809 29.05 -11.45 -27.94
CA GLY A 809 30.38 -11.12 -27.46
C GLY A 809 31.06 -9.90 -28.10
N LYS A 810 32.16 -9.47 -27.45
CA LYS A 810 32.95 -8.28 -27.82
C LYS A 810 33.42 -8.31 -29.28
N VAL A 811 34.00 -9.43 -29.72
CA VAL A 811 34.59 -9.56 -31.07
C VAL A 811 33.50 -9.52 -32.14
N SER A 812 32.38 -10.22 -31.93
CA SER A 812 31.23 -10.20 -32.83
C SER A 812 30.55 -8.83 -32.88
N ALA A 813 30.49 -8.11 -31.76
CA ALA A 813 29.95 -6.74 -31.70
C ALA A 813 30.79 -5.74 -32.49
N ILE A 814 32.12 -5.79 -32.35
CA ILE A 814 33.03 -4.92 -33.11
C ILE A 814 32.90 -5.21 -34.61
N LYS A 815 32.86 -6.49 -34.99
CA LYS A 815 32.73 -6.90 -36.40
C LYS A 815 31.38 -6.49 -37.01
N ALA A 816 30.29 -6.67 -36.26
CA ALA A 816 28.96 -6.24 -36.69
C ALA A 816 28.90 -4.72 -36.88
N ALA A 817 29.47 -3.95 -35.95
CA ALA A 817 29.51 -2.50 -36.03
C ALA A 817 30.37 -1.97 -37.19
N GLN A 818 31.48 -2.64 -37.54
CA GLN A 818 32.29 -2.31 -38.73
C GLN A 818 31.53 -2.58 -40.03
N ILE A 819 30.83 -3.72 -40.13
CA ILE A 819 30.03 -4.08 -41.31
C ILE A 819 28.88 -3.09 -41.52
N GLN A 820 28.29 -2.60 -40.43
CA GLN A 820 27.18 -1.64 -40.45
C GLN A 820 27.66 -0.17 -40.57
N GLY A 821 28.96 0.10 -40.63
CA GLY A 821 29.52 1.45 -40.76
C GLY A 821 29.34 2.34 -39.51
N ILE A 822 29.19 1.74 -38.34
CA ILE A 822 28.97 2.43 -37.06
C ILE A 822 30.29 2.90 -36.43
N ILE A 823 31.37 2.14 -36.63
CA ILE A 823 32.74 2.42 -36.11
C ILE A 823 33.81 2.26 -37.17
#